data_AF-A0AAD9PWU9-F1
#
_entry.id   AF-A0AAD9PWU9-F1
#
_cell.length_a   1.000
_cell.length_b   1.000
_cell.length_c   1.000
_cell.angle_alpha   90.00
_cell.angle_beta   90.00
_cell.angle_gamma   90.00
#
_symmetry.space_group_name_H-M   'P 1'
#
loop_
_entity.id
_entity.type
_entity.pdbx_description
1 polymer ?
#
loop_
_entity_poly.entity_id
_entity_poly.type
_entity_poly.pdbx_seq_one_letter_code
_entity_poly.pdbx_strand_id
1 'polypeptide(L)'
;MADEEASPLAREPQDEPEIDLNPALEPEADLESPPASETVSAEQESMETVTVSLTKKKDGYGFNVKGGRDKPFREGDPFIYITRLRHGAAAERDGRLSPGDRILEINGVDVRDITHNEALDLVRKGKGGRLKLVVQKRAIQLTEEDDSPSDGVIRIELHREKKGKGLGFNIRGGKDSPYIPGDPSIYVTRIDSDGMAAKDGRLSVGDKLIEINNVNVENSTVDRAVDLIQSKKKPVLLVEKRALQQVVKTVREGAVDAQRGGEAAIELYKDPEYGLGFNIRGGNDANYLRGHPGIFVTSIKPGSSADRDGRLKIGDRILEINGVDVRSVPQDAAVQLVQRSVDKVKLLVEKNAEQLFKNSEFYSLSDFDEIDMSGEAGCFFRDQKRRIDFVLVYEVLDGHDTPKYILRHRKKYMNNLQKSQLEFEEEKSRTKKGTLYFIKVHVPWEVMLFYAEELNFKGPLKQREDGQRINWSERIFKKLHIPNVFKDDVPNQPPDYFTATFKANKLHNNSQYLSCHKPMFRFAGSDNPDTYFKDTERTRVANEILETAVYGSRQKGEIGISRLVEEGVYCAAYPLHVGPAELPSDWGKNPDGPEEERLNQRQVLREYWARWGKWLKYQPLDHVREYFGEKIGIYFGWLGQYTAWLIMPSIVGLAVFLYGYLTIDTSENTASEICNSPNWTFVMCPLCEEELGCGVWDLKTSCSRARNDLDQDQRSRMARIMTSYLFDNPATVAYAVFVSFWAVFFLEYWKRKEITLAYQWDVLGFEEEEERPRPTFAALAPAVERNPVTGLLEPHFPPEKRFPRVVSGIAIIVCMVSLVVLFMVGVIVYKLLVIHPLYKNPQFQQYAATIVSVTGSIMNLIIIMILSKVYEKLAHVLNHWEMHRTQTEYEDNLTLKVFIFQFMNFFSSIFYIAFFKGKLVGYPGNYTTLLGLRTEQCSPGGCLMELAQQLAVIMVGKQIIGNIQEVVVPEIKKFMKKRGMELTGNEVKPRWELDYDLLENEGLFGEYLEMVIQFGFITIFVAAFPLAPFFALANNIFEIRIDSDKIVNDCRRPVAHRAQDIGIWFTILSSVAKLAVISNAFLIAFTSQFLPKLLYRGSVSTDGSLQGFTNFSLAWAPENSTSQPCRYIDFRDPDGTLKKFYWHLVTLKLAFVIMFEHIIFSVSHLIDMLVPDIPGGLDETIKREAYQAKQIMSEHHGYMGASYSSDDYLLELEA
;
A
#
# COMPACT_ATOMS: atom_id res chain seq x y z
N MET A 1 -62.68 44.80 -9.70
CA MET A 1 -61.91 46.05 -9.50
C MET A 1 -60.45 45.63 -9.44
N ALA A 2 -59.54 46.13 -10.27
CA ALA A 2 -59.64 46.81 -11.56
C ALA A 2 -58.22 46.69 -12.18
N ASP A 3 -58.03 46.27 -13.43
CA ASP A 3 -57.93 47.13 -14.65
C ASP A 3 -56.69 48.07 -14.60
N GLU A 4 -55.94 48.42 -15.65
CA GLU A 4 -55.97 48.21 -17.12
C GLU A 4 -54.51 48.43 -17.64
N GLU A 5 -53.98 47.93 -18.77
CA GLU A 5 -54.42 46.97 -19.80
C GLU A 5 -53.39 45.78 -19.86
N ALA A 6 -52.70 45.30 -20.92
CA ALA A 6 -52.66 45.57 -22.36
C ALA A 6 -52.57 44.28 -23.22
N SER A 7 -53.07 44.31 -24.46
CA SER A 7 -53.40 43.11 -25.27
C SER A 7 -52.73 43.08 -26.68
N PRO A 8 -53.24 42.37 -27.74
CA PRO A 8 -53.03 40.93 -28.01
C PRO A 8 -52.55 40.59 -29.46
N LEU A 9 -52.35 39.29 -29.76
CA LEU A 9 -52.54 38.57 -31.06
C LEU A 9 -52.20 37.06 -30.86
N ALA A 10 -52.87 36.03 -31.40
CA ALA A 10 -54.23 35.88 -31.93
C ALA A 10 -54.64 34.39 -32.12
N ARG A 11 -55.94 34.09 -31.87
CA ARG A 11 -56.81 33.01 -32.44
C ARG A 11 -56.45 31.51 -32.31
N GLU A 12 -57.39 30.77 -31.72
CA GLU A 12 -57.76 29.38 -32.03
C GLU A 12 -58.87 29.35 -33.14
N PRO A 13 -59.65 28.25 -33.35
CA PRO A 13 -59.32 27.08 -34.18
C PRO A 13 -60.41 26.82 -35.27
N GLN A 14 -60.37 25.66 -35.96
CA GLN A 14 -61.49 24.81 -36.46
C GLN A 14 -61.12 24.04 -37.76
N ASP A 15 -61.52 22.76 -37.88
CA ASP A 15 -62.46 22.27 -38.92
C ASP A 15 -62.53 20.71 -39.01
N GLU A 16 -63.76 20.21 -39.11
CA GLU A 16 -64.22 18.93 -39.70
C GLU A 16 -65.09 19.32 -40.95
N PRO A 17 -65.44 18.46 -41.96
CA PRO A 17 -65.81 17.04 -41.81
C PRO A 17 -65.60 16.09 -43.06
N GLU A 18 -66.27 14.93 -42.99
CA GLU A 18 -66.69 13.94 -44.01
C GLU A 18 -66.86 14.33 -45.51
N ILE A 19 -66.88 13.33 -46.44
CA ILE A 19 -67.54 13.44 -47.76
C ILE A 19 -66.98 12.61 -48.97
N ASP A 20 -67.39 11.35 -49.12
CA ASP A 20 -67.29 10.32 -50.20
C ASP A 20 -67.16 10.65 -51.75
N LEU A 21 -66.86 9.59 -52.55
CA LEU A 21 -67.14 9.33 -54.00
C LEU A 21 -66.35 9.93 -55.22
N ASN A 22 -65.41 9.13 -55.79
CA ASN A 22 -65.14 8.87 -57.26
C ASN A 22 -64.83 10.05 -58.26
N PRO A 23 -64.51 9.84 -59.57
CA PRO A 23 -64.16 8.64 -60.37
C PRO A 23 -62.75 8.73 -61.06
N ALA A 24 -62.48 7.90 -62.09
CA ALA A 24 -61.16 7.70 -62.72
C ALA A 24 -60.92 8.44 -64.07
N LEU A 25 -59.63 8.57 -64.47
CA LEU A 25 -59.16 8.69 -65.87
C LEU A 25 -57.65 8.37 -66.00
N GLU A 26 -57.25 7.89 -67.19
CA GLU A 26 -55.90 7.42 -67.63
C GLU A 26 -55.05 8.60 -68.22
N PRO A 27 -53.77 8.46 -68.69
CA PRO A 27 -53.06 7.22 -69.10
C PRO A 27 -51.52 7.08 -68.92
N GLU A 28 -51.06 5.86 -69.23
CA GLU A 28 -49.84 5.44 -69.97
C GLU A 28 -48.37 5.47 -69.43
N ALA A 29 -47.69 4.37 -69.81
CA ALA A 29 -46.28 4.20 -70.21
C ALA A 29 -45.21 3.70 -69.19
N ASP A 30 -44.85 2.42 -69.37
CA ASP A 30 -43.49 1.86 -69.54
C ASP A 30 -42.44 1.90 -68.38
N LEU A 31 -41.60 0.86 -68.15
CA LEU A 31 -41.44 -0.46 -68.78
C LEU A 31 -40.70 -1.47 -67.84
N GLU A 32 -40.68 -2.75 -68.22
CA GLU A 32 -39.81 -3.85 -67.73
C GLU A 32 -40.02 -4.45 -66.30
N SER A 33 -41.14 -5.15 -66.19
CA SER A 33 -41.32 -6.48 -65.53
C SER A 33 -40.29 -7.56 -65.94
N PRO A 34 -40.34 -8.86 -65.49
CA PRO A 34 -41.00 -9.55 -64.36
C PRO A 34 -40.01 -10.54 -63.63
N PRO A 35 -40.40 -11.63 -62.92
CA PRO A 35 -41.68 -11.97 -62.27
C PRO A 35 -41.57 -12.29 -60.76
N ALA A 36 -42.70 -12.13 -60.07
CA ALA A 36 -43.15 -13.11 -59.09
C ALA A 36 -44.20 -14.02 -59.76
N SER A 37 -44.44 -15.22 -59.22
CA SER A 37 -45.64 -16.01 -59.55
C SER A 37 -46.17 -16.66 -58.27
N GLU A 38 -47.27 -16.12 -57.76
CA GLU A 38 -47.99 -16.70 -56.62
C GLU A 38 -48.77 -17.97 -56.99
N THR A 39 -49.43 -18.51 -55.98
CA THR A 39 -50.39 -19.61 -56.02
C THR A 39 -51.48 -19.47 -57.09
N VAL A 40 -51.97 -20.61 -57.59
CA VAL A 40 -53.20 -20.68 -58.39
C VAL A 40 -54.15 -21.71 -57.76
N SER A 41 -55.37 -21.23 -57.46
CA SER A 41 -56.63 -21.93 -57.14
C SER A 41 -56.60 -23.17 -56.22
N ALA A 42 -57.37 -23.09 -55.13
CA ALA A 42 -58.03 -24.27 -54.57
C ALA A 42 -59.22 -24.68 -55.45
N GLU A 43 -59.47 -25.98 -55.61
CA GLU A 43 -60.76 -26.49 -56.10
C GLU A 43 -61.78 -26.60 -54.96
N GLN A 44 -63.06 -26.45 -55.30
CA GLN A 44 -64.15 -26.30 -54.33
C GLN A 44 -64.85 -27.65 -54.03
N GLU A 45 -64.17 -28.57 -53.32
CA GLU A 45 -64.84 -29.79 -52.82
C GLU A 45 -65.83 -29.46 -51.68
N SER A 46 -67.09 -29.87 -51.86
CA SER A 46 -68.12 -29.78 -50.82
C SER A 46 -67.86 -30.78 -49.69
N MET A 47 -67.41 -30.31 -48.52
CA MET A 47 -67.03 -31.19 -47.41
C MET A 47 -68.20 -32.05 -46.89
N GLU A 48 -68.13 -33.36 -47.14
CA GLU A 48 -69.14 -34.33 -46.72
C GLU A 48 -69.17 -34.53 -45.19
N THR A 49 -70.34 -34.36 -44.57
CA THR A 49 -70.56 -34.66 -43.15
C THR A 49 -71.25 -36.02 -42.96
N VAL A 50 -70.56 -36.96 -42.33
CA VAL A 50 -71.02 -38.34 -42.14
C VAL A 50 -71.44 -38.58 -40.69
N THR A 51 -72.63 -39.17 -40.50
CA THR A 51 -73.10 -39.62 -39.18
C THR A 51 -72.76 -41.10 -38.95
N VAL A 52 -71.96 -41.37 -37.92
CA VAL A 52 -71.52 -42.71 -37.51
C VAL A 52 -72.16 -43.10 -36.17
N SER A 53 -72.39 -44.39 -35.94
CA SER A 53 -73.01 -44.89 -34.70
C SER A 53 -72.34 -46.19 -34.25
N LEU A 54 -71.36 -46.06 -33.35
CA LEU A 54 -70.56 -47.18 -32.84
C LEU A 54 -71.19 -47.80 -31.58
N THR A 55 -70.94 -49.08 -31.34
CA THR A 55 -71.32 -49.77 -30.09
C THR A 55 -70.06 -50.31 -29.39
N LYS A 56 -69.94 -50.00 -28.09
CA LYS A 56 -68.77 -50.29 -27.26
C LYS A 56 -68.57 -51.79 -27.09
N LYS A 57 -67.33 -52.28 -27.27
CA LYS A 57 -66.91 -53.64 -26.91
C LYS A 57 -65.99 -53.60 -25.68
N LYS A 58 -65.46 -54.74 -25.22
CA LYS A 58 -64.59 -54.82 -24.03
C LYS A 58 -63.44 -53.79 -24.08
N ASP A 59 -62.87 -53.60 -25.27
CA ASP A 59 -61.71 -52.72 -25.51
C ASP A 59 -62.10 -51.30 -25.96
N GLY A 60 -63.36 -50.88 -25.72
CA GLY A 60 -63.88 -49.55 -26.04
C GLY A 60 -64.46 -49.42 -27.46
N TYR A 61 -64.28 -48.25 -28.07
CA TYR A 61 -64.70 -47.94 -29.45
C TYR A 61 -63.54 -48.09 -30.47
N GLY A 62 -62.31 -47.81 -30.04
CA GLY A 62 -61.08 -48.07 -30.82
C GLY A 62 -60.70 -47.00 -31.84
N PHE A 63 -60.80 -45.73 -31.45
CA PHE A 63 -60.23 -44.59 -32.16
C PHE A 63 -59.61 -43.62 -31.15
N ASN A 64 -58.59 -42.88 -31.58
CA ASN A 64 -57.93 -41.82 -30.81
C ASN A 64 -58.36 -40.45 -31.33
N VAL A 65 -58.35 -39.44 -30.45
CA VAL A 65 -58.61 -38.04 -30.78
C VAL A 65 -57.50 -37.12 -30.28
N LYS A 66 -57.31 -35.97 -30.93
CA LYS A 66 -56.39 -34.87 -30.55
C LYS A 66 -57.02 -33.53 -30.96
N GLY A 67 -56.58 -32.41 -30.38
CA GLY A 67 -57.25 -31.12 -30.49
C GLY A 67 -58.15 -30.80 -29.29
N GLY A 68 -58.89 -29.69 -29.36
CA GLY A 68 -59.62 -29.07 -28.25
C GLY A 68 -58.98 -27.75 -27.81
N ARG A 69 -59.76 -26.79 -27.30
CA ARG A 69 -59.29 -25.40 -27.03
C ARG A 69 -58.11 -25.31 -26.05
N ASP A 70 -57.97 -26.27 -25.13
CA ASP A 70 -56.85 -26.38 -24.17
C ASP A 70 -55.61 -27.08 -24.74
N LYS A 71 -55.76 -27.85 -25.83
CA LYS A 71 -54.72 -28.66 -26.47
C LYS A 71 -54.92 -28.67 -28.00
N PRO A 72 -54.87 -27.48 -28.64
CA PRO A 72 -55.29 -27.32 -30.02
C PRO A 72 -54.38 -28.09 -30.97
N PHE A 73 -54.94 -28.63 -32.07
CA PHE A 73 -54.17 -29.53 -32.96
C PHE A 73 -53.18 -28.76 -33.85
N ARG A 74 -53.50 -27.50 -34.14
CA ARG A 74 -52.64 -26.45 -34.70
C ARG A 74 -52.85 -25.20 -33.85
N GLU A 75 -51.90 -24.28 -33.82
CA GLU A 75 -52.01 -23.08 -32.99
C GLU A 75 -53.26 -22.27 -33.38
N GLY A 76 -54.14 -21.99 -32.40
CA GLY A 76 -55.45 -21.35 -32.63
C GLY A 76 -56.59 -22.26 -33.11
N ASP A 77 -56.41 -23.57 -33.30
CA ASP A 77 -57.44 -24.51 -33.78
C ASP A 77 -58.10 -25.32 -32.63
N PRO A 78 -59.33 -24.98 -32.19
CA PRO A 78 -60.01 -25.65 -31.09
C PRO A 78 -60.69 -26.97 -31.49
N PHE A 79 -60.71 -27.35 -32.76
CA PHE A 79 -61.48 -28.52 -33.22
C PHE A 79 -60.87 -29.85 -32.73
N ILE A 80 -61.73 -30.88 -32.62
CA ILE A 80 -61.35 -32.26 -32.29
C ILE A 80 -61.16 -33.08 -33.58
N TYR A 81 -60.02 -33.75 -33.74
CA TYR A 81 -59.70 -34.59 -34.89
C TYR A 81 -59.46 -36.04 -34.50
N ILE A 82 -59.89 -36.99 -35.35
CA ILE A 82 -59.55 -38.42 -35.22
C ILE A 82 -58.15 -38.64 -35.77
N THR A 83 -57.19 -39.03 -34.92
CA THR A 83 -55.79 -39.21 -35.32
C THR A 83 -55.43 -40.65 -35.69
N ARG A 84 -56.11 -41.65 -35.11
CA ARG A 84 -55.82 -43.07 -35.38
C ARG A 84 -57.05 -43.94 -35.16
N LEU A 85 -57.24 -44.95 -36.01
CA LEU A 85 -58.17 -46.07 -35.77
C LEU A 85 -57.37 -47.29 -35.29
N ARG A 86 -57.95 -48.10 -34.40
CA ARG A 86 -57.29 -49.30 -33.87
C ARG A 86 -57.73 -50.54 -34.66
N HIS A 87 -56.75 -51.30 -35.15
CA HIS A 87 -57.01 -52.44 -36.02
C HIS A 87 -57.92 -53.50 -35.38
N GLY A 88 -58.93 -53.95 -36.13
CA GLY A 88 -59.95 -54.89 -35.68
C GLY A 88 -60.98 -54.33 -34.68
N ALA A 89 -60.98 -53.04 -34.35
CA ALA A 89 -61.88 -52.47 -33.34
C ALA A 89 -63.31 -52.24 -33.84
N ALA A 90 -64.10 -51.40 -33.16
CA ALA A 90 -65.46 -51.05 -33.60
C ALA A 90 -65.47 -49.92 -34.63
N ALA A 91 -64.64 -48.89 -34.43
CA ALA A 91 -64.53 -47.74 -35.34
C ALA A 91 -64.03 -48.13 -36.74
N GLU A 92 -62.96 -48.93 -36.82
CA GLU A 92 -62.40 -49.38 -38.10
C GLU A 92 -63.37 -50.32 -38.86
N ARG A 93 -64.03 -51.25 -38.17
CA ARG A 93 -64.98 -52.19 -38.79
C ARG A 93 -66.31 -51.57 -39.23
N ASP A 94 -66.63 -50.37 -38.77
CA ASP A 94 -67.74 -49.57 -39.32
C ASP A 94 -67.36 -48.95 -40.68
N GLY A 95 -66.05 -48.81 -40.97
CA GLY A 95 -65.50 -48.36 -42.25
C GLY A 95 -65.70 -46.87 -42.59
N ARG A 96 -66.66 -46.21 -41.93
CA ARG A 96 -67.05 -44.81 -42.24
C ARG A 96 -66.27 -43.75 -41.46
N LEU A 97 -65.35 -44.14 -40.57
CA LEU A 97 -64.40 -43.22 -39.93
C LEU A 97 -63.02 -43.35 -40.58
N SER A 98 -62.22 -42.29 -40.53
CA SER A 98 -60.87 -42.23 -41.09
C SER A 98 -59.98 -41.34 -40.22
N PRO A 99 -58.67 -41.62 -40.12
CA PRO A 99 -57.71 -40.63 -39.64
C PRO A 99 -57.81 -39.34 -40.47
N GLY A 100 -57.76 -38.18 -39.80
CA GLY A 100 -57.94 -36.86 -40.42
C GLY A 100 -59.39 -36.35 -40.48
N ASP A 101 -60.38 -37.16 -40.07
CA ASP A 101 -61.76 -36.69 -39.89
C ASP A 101 -61.88 -35.74 -38.67
N ARG A 102 -62.55 -34.60 -38.85
CA ARG A 102 -62.89 -33.67 -37.75
C ARG A 102 -64.23 -34.06 -37.14
N ILE A 103 -64.33 -34.08 -35.81
CA ILE A 103 -65.60 -34.33 -35.11
C ILE A 103 -66.34 -33.00 -34.92
N LEU A 104 -67.61 -32.97 -35.33
CA LEU A 104 -68.51 -31.82 -35.17
C LEU A 104 -69.49 -32.03 -34.01
N GLU A 105 -70.04 -33.25 -33.85
CA GLU A 105 -70.91 -33.60 -32.72
C GLU A 105 -70.51 -34.93 -32.08
N ILE A 106 -70.70 -35.03 -30.77
CA ILE A 106 -70.60 -36.26 -29.98
C ILE A 106 -71.89 -36.48 -29.19
N ASN A 107 -72.60 -37.57 -29.49
CA ASN A 107 -73.89 -37.93 -28.89
C ASN A 107 -74.99 -36.85 -29.01
N GLY A 108 -74.89 -35.95 -29.99
CA GLY A 108 -75.81 -34.82 -30.19
C GLY A 108 -75.45 -33.55 -29.42
N VAL A 109 -74.23 -33.47 -28.87
CA VAL A 109 -73.62 -32.25 -28.33
C VAL A 109 -72.57 -31.77 -29.33
N ASP A 110 -72.60 -30.48 -29.68
CA ASP A 110 -71.57 -29.82 -30.50
C ASP A 110 -70.22 -29.83 -29.77
N VAL A 111 -69.15 -30.22 -30.47
CA VAL A 111 -67.79 -30.32 -29.91
C VAL A 111 -66.77 -29.45 -30.65
N ARG A 112 -67.24 -28.47 -31.44
CA ARG A 112 -66.38 -27.62 -32.26
C ARG A 112 -65.44 -26.71 -31.48
N ASP A 113 -65.79 -26.34 -30.26
CA ASP A 113 -65.01 -25.39 -29.45
C ASP A 113 -65.05 -25.72 -27.93
N ILE A 114 -64.68 -26.95 -27.59
CA ILE A 114 -64.61 -27.47 -26.21
C ILE A 114 -63.18 -27.91 -25.85
N THR A 115 -62.94 -28.23 -24.57
CA THR A 115 -61.65 -28.83 -24.17
C THR A 115 -61.53 -30.29 -24.60
N HIS A 116 -60.29 -30.73 -24.75
CA HIS A 116 -59.91 -32.12 -25.04
C HIS A 116 -60.52 -33.11 -24.04
N ASN A 117 -60.53 -32.74 -22.75
CA ASN A 117 -61.07 -33.58 -21.69
C ASN A 117 -62.60 -33.69 -21.76
N GLU A 118 -63.32 -32.61 -22.08
CA GLU A 118 -64.77 -32.64 -22.30
C GLU A 118 -65.16 -33.51 -23.49
N ALA A 119 -64.39 -33.45 -24.59
CA ALA A 119 -64.60 -34.33 -25.75
C ALA A 119 -64.45 -35.81 -25.38
N LEU A 120 -63.40 -36.18 -24.64
CA LEU A 120 -63.21 -37.55 -24.12
C LEU A 120 -64.35 -37.99 -23.20
N ASP A 121 -64.87 -37.08 -22.37
CA ASP A 121 -65.99 -37.38 -21.47
C ASP A 121 -67.32 -37.56 -22.20
N LEU A 122 -67.59 -36.78 -23.26
CA LEU A 122 -68.73 -36.98 -24.15
C LEU A 122 -68.65 -38.33 -24.89
N VAL A 123 -67.46 -38.77 -25.31
CA VAL A 123 -67.23 -40.11 -25.88
C VAL A 123 -67.49 -41.21 -24.85
N ARG A 124 -67.17 -40.98 -23.56
CA ARG A 124 -67.34 -41.94 -22.47
C ARG A 124 -68.78 -42.07 -21.98
N LYS A 125 -69.57 -40.99 -21.98
CA LYS A 125 -70.92 -40.88 -21.38
C LYS A 125 -72.08 -41.47 -22.21
N GLY A 126 -71.80 -42.15 -23.33
CA GLY A 126 -72.82 -42.72 -24.22
C GLY A 126 -73.78 -43.72 -23.55
N LYS A 127 -75.07 -43.36 -23.41
CA LYS A 127 -76.10 -44.21 -22.78
C LYS A 127 -76.23 -45.55 -23.51
N GLY A 128 -76.25 -46.65 -22.74
CA GLY A 128 -76.33 -48.01 -23.28
C GLY A 128 -75.10 -48.45 -24.07
N GLY A 129 -73.97 -47.76 -23.96
CA GLY A 129 -72.73 -48.12 -24.67
C GLY A 129 -72.73 -47.79 -26.17
N ARG A 130 -73.75 -47.09 -26.68
CA ARG A 130 -73.75 -46.55 -28.05
C ARG A 130 -73.13 -45.15 -28.06
N LEU A 131 -72.45 -44.84 -29.15
CA LEU A 131 -71.78 -43.57 -29.41
C LEU A 131 -72.19 -43.09 -30.81
N LYS A 132 -72.91 -41.98 -30.90
CA LYS A 132 -73.19 -41.28 -32.16
C LYS A 132 -72.11 -40.21 -32.36
N LEU A 133 -71.52 -40.15 -33.55
CA LEU A 133 -70.61 -39.08 -33.96
C LEU A 133 -71.16 -38.44 -35.24
N VAL A 134 -71.04 -37.12 -35.37
CA VAL A 134 -71.13 -36.43 -36.66
C VAL A 134 -69.72 -35.95 -36.98
N VAL A 135 -69.15 -36.39 -38.10
CA VAL A 135 -67.79 -36.07 -38.52
C VAL A 135 -67.77 -35.42 -39.90
N GLN A 136 -66.85 -34.47 -40.09
CA GLN A 136 -66.53 -33.86 -41.38
C GLN A 136 -65.37 -34.64 -41.99
N LYS A 137 -65.59 -35.19 -43.19
CA LYS A 137 -64.60 -36.04 -43.86
C LYS A 137 -63.37 -35.28 -44.32
N ARG A 138 -62.20 -35.92 -44.19
CA ARG A 138 -60.90 -35.43 -44.72
C ARG A 138 -60.53 -34.00 -44.27
N ALA A 139 -61.00 -33.56 -43.11
CA ALA A 139 -60.85 -32.17 -42.65
C ALA A 139 -59.39 -31.74 -42.46
N ILE A 140 -58.47 -32.69 -42.26
CA ILE A 140 -57.04 -32.53 -42.47
C ILE A 140 -56.48 -33.76 -43.22
N GLN A 141 -55.49 -33.55 -44.09
CA GLN A 141 -54.59 -34.62 -44.50
C GLN A 141 -53.51 -34.79 -43.44
N LEU A 142 -53.30 -36.04 -43.01
CA LEU A 142 -52.16 -36.47 -42.20
C LEU A 142 -51.14 -37.08 -43.17
N THR A 143 -49.94 -36.51 -43.25
CA THR A 143 -48.86 -36.98 -44.13
C THR A 143 -48.12 -38.17 -43.52
N GLU A 144 -47.63 -39.09 -44.35
CA GLU A 144 -47.09 -40.40 -43.94
C GLU A 144 -45.68 -40.36 -43.29
N GLU A 145 -45.27 -39.23 -42.71
CA GLU A 145 -44.05 -39.15 -41.88
C GLU A 145 -44.33 -39.46 -40.39
N ASP A 146 -45.59 -39.60 -39.99
CA ASP A 146 -46.03 -39.83 -38.60
C ASP A 146 -45.99 -41.32 -38.17
N ASP A 147 -45.43 -42.24 -38.99
CA ASP A 147 -45.24 -43.67 -38.65
C ASP A 147 -43.83 -43.98 -38.11
N SER A 148 -43.27 -43.03 -37.34
CA SER A 148 -42.18 -43.31 -36.42
C SER A 148 -42.71 -43.95 -35.12
N PRO A 149 -41.97 -44.87 -34.47
CA PRO A 149 -42.49 -45.60 -33.31
C PRO A 149 -42.66 -44.69 -32.09
N SER A 150 -43.86 -44.73 -31.51
CA SER A 150 -44.28 -43.90 -30.38
C SER A 150 -43.31 -43.92 -29.19
N ASP A 151 -42.80 -42.75 -28.82
CA ASP A 151 -42.11 -42.41 -27.57
C ASP A 151 -41.23 -43.53 -26.98
N GLY A 152 -40.17 -43.89 -27.71
CA GLY A 152 -39.00 -44.60 -27.18
C GLY A 152 -39.18 -46.06 -26.74
N VAL A 153 -40.40 -46.56 -26.51
CA VAL A 153 -40.61 -47.91 -25.96
C VAL A 153 -40.42 -48.98 -27.03
N ILE A 154 -39.36 -49.78 -26.90
CA ILE A 154 -39.05 -50.91 -27.79
C ILE A 154 -39.04 -52.25 -27.07
N ARG A 155 -39.25 -53.33 -27.83
CA ARG A 155 -39.23 -54.71 -27.32
C ARG A 155 -38.00 -55.47 -27.83
N ILE A 156 -37.24 -56.05 -26.92
CA ILE A 156 -35.97 -56.74 -27.22
C ILE A 156 -36.06 -58.18 -26.71
N GLU A 157 -35.71 -59.16 -27.55
CA GLU A 157 -35.57 -60.57 -27.16
C GLU A 157 -34.08 -60.94 -27.21
N LEU A 158 -33.46 -61.18 -26.05
CA LEU A 158 -32.04 -61.51 -25.97
C LEU A 158 -31.83 -63.03 -25.91
N HIS A 159 -30.96 -63.56 -26.76
CA HIS A 159 -30.58 -64.98 -26.73
C HIS A 159 -29.39 -65.22 -25.78
N ARG A 160 -29.46 -66.29 -24.96
CA ARG A 160 -28.35 -66.71 -24.10
C ARG A 160 -27.62 -67.94 -24.69
N GLU A 161 -26.34 -67.77 -25.04
CA GLU A 161 -25.46 -68.83 -25.59
C GLU A 161 -25.46 -70.12 -24.74
N LYS A 162 -25.21 -69.99 -23.42
CA LYS A 162 -25.10 -71.11 -22.47
C LYS A 162 -25.82 -70.78 -21.16
N LYS A 163 -26.44 -71.78 -20.53
CA LYS A 163 -27.08 -71.63 -19.20
C LYS A 163 -26.00 -71.21 -18.19
N GLY A 164 -26.26 -70.18 -17.39
CA GLY A 164 -25.30 -69.61 -16.42
C GLY A 164 -24.43 -68.46 -16.95
N LYS A 165 -24.17 -68.33 -18.26
CA LYS A 165 -23.46 -67.15 -18.80
C LYS A 165 -24.39 -65.91 -18.74
N GLY A 166 -23.87 -64.76 -18.35
CA GLY A 166 -24.61 -63.49 -18.30
C GLY A 166 -24.97 -62.95 -19.69
N LEU A 167 -25.87 -61.96 -19.75
CA LEU A 167 -26.27 -61.30 -21.00
C LEU A 167 -25.36 -60.12 -21.39
N GLY A 168 -24.47 -59.68 -20.49
CA GLY A 168 -23.51 -58.60 -20.75
C GLY A 168 -24.10 -57.19 -20.64
N PHE A 169 -25.02 -56.98 -19.70
CA PHE A 169 -25.46 -55.66 -19.27
C PHE A 169 -25.77 -55.67 -17.76
N ASN A 170 -25.63 -54.52 -17.12
CA ASN A 170 -25.88 -54.31 -15.70
C ASN A 170 -27.03 -53.32 -15.50
N ILE A 171 -27.80 -53.52 -14.43
CA ILE A 171 -28.96 -52.71 -14.05
C ILE A 171 -28.82 -52.17 -12.62
N ARG A 172 -29.42 -51.00 -12.35
CA ARG A 172 -29.56 -50.40 -11.00
C ARG A 172 -30.90 -49.68 -10.87
N GLY A 173 -31.25 -49.31 -9.64
CA GLY A 173 -32.53 -48.70 -9.27
C GLY A 173 -33.42 -49.69 -8.55
N GLY A 174 -34.72 -49.63 -8.79
CA GLY A 174 -35.69 -50.43 -8.08
C GLY A 174 -36.09 -49.77 -6.75
N LYS A 175 -37.26 -50.19 -6.24
CA LYS A 175 -37.92 -49.54 -5.10
C LYS A 175 -37.07 -49.39 -3.84
N ASP A 176 -36.20 -50.36 -3.57
CA ASP A 176 -35.43 -50.43 -2.32
C ASP A 176 -34.11 -49.65 -2.37
N SER A 177 -33.64 -49.28 -3.57
CA SER A 177 -32.38 -48.57 -3.81
C SER A 177 -32.47 -47.76 -5.11
N PRO A 178 -33.32 -46.70 -5.14
CA PRO A 178 -33.65 -45.98 -6.35
C PRO A 178 -32.43 -45.26 -6.94
N TYR A 179 -32.27 -45.32 -8.27
CA TYR A 179 -31.09 -44.77 -8.96
C TYR A 179 -31.18 -43.25 -9.16
N ILE A 180 -32.41 -42.72 -9.17
CA ILE A 180 -32.73 -41.29 -9.11
C ILE A 180 -33.59 -41.09 -7.85
N PRO A 181 -33.31 -40.08 -6.99
CA PRO A 181 -34.10 -39.85 -5.78
C PRO A 181 -35.59 -39.68 -6.08
N GLY A 182 -36.42 -40.54 -5.47
CA GLY A 182 -37.88 -40.53 -5.64
C GLY A 182 -38.43 -41.42 -6.77
N ASP A 183 -37.59 -41.95 -7.66
CA ASP A 183 -38.01 -42.82 -8.77
C ASP A 183 -37.65 -44.30 -8.51
N PRO A 184 -38.65 -45.20 -8.35
CA PRO A 184 -38.40 -46.62 -8.12
C PRO A 184 -38.03 -47.41 -9.38
N SER A 185 -37.91 -46.76 -10.55
CA SER A 185 -37.61 -47.42 -11.83
C SER A 185 -36.24 -48.12 -11.85
N ILE A 186 -36.08 -49.06 -12.79
CA ILE A 186 -34.85 -49.84 -12.99
C ILE A 186 -34.23 -49.46 -14.34
N TYR A 187 -32.95 -49.08 -14.33
CA TYR A 187 -32.21 -48.54 -15.48
C TYR A 187 -31.01 -49.42 -15.85
N VAL A 188 -30.70 -49.50 -17.15
CA VAL A 188 -29.48 -50.12 -17.67
C VAL A 188 -28.31 -49.14 -17.52
N THR A 189 -27.36 -49.44 -16.62
CA THR A 189 -26.24 -48.54 -16.29
C THR A 189 -24.95 -48.87 -17.01
N ARG A 190 -24.83 -50.07 -17.61
CA ARG A 190 -23.65 -50.49 -18.39
C ARG A 190 -24.00 -51.64 -19.32
N ILE A 191 -23.37 -51.68 -20.49
CA ILE A 191 -23.35 -52.82 -21.41
C ILE A 191 -21.89 -53.17 -21.65
N ASP A 192 -21.54 -54.46 -21.61
CA ASP A 192 -20.19 -54.93 -21.85
C ASP A 192 -20.01 -55.27 -23.34
N SER A 193 -18.92 -54.81 -23.96
CA SER A 193 -18.69 -54.84 -25.43
C SER A 193 -18.79 -56.22 -26.06
N ASP A 194 -18.31 -57.27 -25.37
CA ASP A 194 -18.37 -58.66 -25.85
C ASP A 194 -19.68 -59.38 -25.47
N GLY A 195 -20.58 -58.66 -24.79
CA GLY A 195 -21.85 -59.14 -24.26
C GLY A 195 -22.90 -59.45 -25.32
N MET A 196 -23.92 -60.24 -24.95
CA MET A 196 -25.02 -60.56 -25.86
C MET A 196 -25.94 -59.37 -26.12
N ALA A 197 -26.11 -58.48 -25.14
CA ALA A 197 -26.81 -57.21 -25.33
C ALA A 197 -26.05 -56.25 -26.29
N ALA A 198 -24.72 -56.20 -26.23
CA ALA A 198 -23.92 -55.43 -27.18
C ALA A 198 -24.01 -55.99 -28.61
N LYS A 199 -23.94 -57.31 -28.78
CA LYS A 199 -24.07 -57.97 -30.09
C LYS A 199 -25.48 -57.91 -30.69
N ASP A 200 -26.51 -57.77 -29.86
CA ASP A 200 -27.89 -57.48 -30.31
C ASP A 200 -28.05 -56.00 -30.72
N GLY A 201 -27.27 -55.09 -30.12
CA GLY A 201 -27.19 -53.67 -30.46
C GLY A 201 -28.42 -52.82 -30.08
N ARG A 202 -29.59 -53.44 -29.84
CA ARG A 202 -30.84 -52.71 -29.57
C ARG A 202 -30.97 -52.25 -28.12
N LEU A 203 -30.21 -52.78 -27.17
CA LEU A 203 -30.20 -52.28 -25.78
C LEU A 203 -29.11 -51.21 -25.62
N SER A 204 -29.35 -50.17 -24.82
CA SER A 204 -28.41 -49.07 -24.58
C SER A 204 -28.30 -48.71 -23.10
N VAL A 205 -27.20 -48.05 -22.73
CA VAL A 205 -27.06 -47.44 -21.40
C VAL A 205 -27.99 -46.24 -21.30
N GLY A 206 -28.72 -46.11 -20.18
CA GLY A 206 -29.75 -45.09 -19.98
C GLY A 206 -31.18 -45.50 -20.37
N ASP A 207 -31.37 -46.73 -20.87
CA ASP A 207 -32.70 -47.31 -21.09
C ASP A 207 -33.35 -47.71 -19.75
N LYS A 208 -34.65 -47.45 -19.59
CA LYS A 208 -35.45 -47.91 -18.43
C LYS A 208 -36.15 -49.22 -18.77
N LEU A 209 -36.23 -50.15 -17.82
CA LEU A 209 -36.97 -51.41 -17.93
C LEU A 209 -38.42 -51.23 -17.47
N ILE A 210 -39.37 -51.38 -18.40
CA ILE A 210 -40.82 -51.35 -18.11
C ILE A 210 -41.30 -52.77 -17.81
N GLU A 211 -41.02 -53.73 -18.69
CA GLU A 211 -41.40 -55.13 -18.49
C GLU A 211 -40.25 -56.11 -18.72
N ILE A 212 -40.30 -57.23 -18.00
CA ILE A 212 -39.43 -58.38 -18.19
C ILE A 212 -40.31 -59.63 -18.28
N ASN A 213 -40.25 -60.31 -19.42
CA ASN A 213 -40.99 -61.54 -19.70
C ASN A 213 -42.52 -61.42 -19.64
N ASN A 214 -43.05 -60.24 -19.97
CA ASN A 214 -44.45 -59.81 -19.86
C ASN A 214 -44.92 -59.61 -18.40
N VAL A 215 -44.00 -59.22 -17.51
CA VAL A 215 -44.27 -58.78 -16.14
C VAL A 215 -43.72 -57.37 -15.97
N ASN A 216 -44.55 -56.40 -15.57
CA ASN A 216 -44.09 -55.04 -15.29
C ASN A 216 -43.12 -55.04 -14.09
N VAL A 217 -42.03 -54.26 -14.19
CA VAL A 217 -40.96 -54.18 -13.18
C VAL A 217 -40.69 -52.75 -12.67
N GLU A 218 -41.46 -51.75 -13.10
CA GLU A 218 -41.20 -50.32 -12.79
C GLU A 218 -41.24 -49.97 -11.30
N ASN A 219 -41.87 -50.81 -10.48
CA ASN A 219 -41.92 -50.69 -9.02
C ASN A 219 -41.49 -52.00 -8.33
N SER A 220 -40.53 -52.71 -8.93
CA SER A 220 -39.92 -53.93 -8.39
C SER A 220 -38.58 -53.68 -7.70
N THR A 221 -38.09 -54.68 -6.98
CA THR A 221 -36.71 -54.74 -6.49
C THR A 221 -35.78 -55.16 -7.64
N VAL A 222 -34.50 -54.75 -7.62
CA VAL A 222 -33.54 -55.16 -8.67
C VAL A 222 -33.32 -56.67 -8.69
N ASP A 223 -33.26 -57.33 -7.54
CA ASP A 223 -33.10 -58.79 -7.47
C ASP A 223 -34.26 -59.52 -8.17
N ARG A 224 -35.50 -59.05 -7.98
CA ARG A 224 -36.68 -59.58 -8.68
C ARG A 224 -36.60 -59.38 -10.20
N ALA A 225 -36.04 -58.26 -10.66
CA ALA A 225 -35.80 -58.04 -12.08
C ALA A 225 -34.69 -58.96 -12.63
N VAL A 226 -33.60 -59.17 -11.86
CA VAL A 226 -32.54 -60.14 -12.19
C VAL A 226 -33.10 -61.56 -12.31
N ASP A 227 -33.90 -62.01 -11.35
CA ASP A 227 -34.56 -63.32 -11.39
C ASP A 227 -35.45 -63.49 -12.63
N LEU A 228 -36.25 -62.46 -12.96
CA LEU A 228 -37.08 -62.47 -14.17
C LEU A 228 -36.22 -62.57 -15.44
N ILE A 229 -35.05 -61.90 -15.52
CA ILE A 229 -34.08 -62.04 -16.64
C ILE A 229 -33.44 -63.43 -16.68
N GLN A 230 -33.23 -64.07 -15.53
CA GLN A 230 -32.63 -65.41 -15.44
C GLN A 230 -33.63 -66.56 -15.68
N SER A 231 -34.92 -66.33 -15.44
CA SER A 231 -35.99 -67.34 -15.53
C SER A 231 -36.16 -68.02 -16.89
N LYS A 232 -35.75 -67.38 -18.00
CA LYS A 232 -35.88 -67.93 -19.37
C LYS A 232 -34.53 -67.96 -20.10
N LYS A 233 -34.34 -68.95 -20.99
CA LYS A 233 -33.19 -69.00 -21.91
C LYS A 233 -33.20 -67.84 -22.93
N LYS A 234 -34.39 -67.31 -23.21
CA LYS A 234 -34.64 -66.11 -23.97
C LYS A 234 -35.53 -65.15 -23.16
N PRO A 235 -34.97 -64.21 -22.39
CA PRO A 235 -35.76 -63.15 -21.79
C PRO A 235 -36.19 -62.13 -22.84
N VAL A 236 -37.45 -61.71 -22.75
CA VAL A 236 -38.03 -60.62 -23.54
C VAL A 236 -38.14 -59.39 -22.64
N LEU A 237 -37.57 -58.27 -23.05
CA LEU A 237 -37.58 -57.00 -22.34
C LEU A 237 -38.47 -56.00 -23.08
N LEU A 238 -39.22 -55.19 -22.35
CA LEU A 238 -39.83 -53.96 -22.86
C LEU A 238 -39.08 -52.80 -22.19
N VAL A 239 -38.43 -51.96 -22.99
CA VAL A 239 -37.54 -50.89 -22.52
C VAL A 239 -37.87 -49.56 -23.15
N GLU A 240 -37.85 -48.52 -22.32
CA GLU A 240 -38.04 -47.12 -22.69
C GLU A 240 -36.67 -46.52 -23.07
N LYS A 241 -36.47 -46.29 -24.37
CA LYS A 241 -35.21 -45.73 -24.88
C LYS A 241 -34.95 -44.35 -24.32
N ARG A 242 -33.69 -44.13 -23.91
CA ARG A 242 -33.21 -42.80 -23.47
C ARG A 242 -33.95 -42.22 -22.27
N ALA A 243 -34.77 -42.99 -21.54
CA ALA A 243 -35.55 -42.51 -20.40
C ALA A 243 -34.68 -41.79 -19.35
N LEU A 244 -33.50 -42.32 -19.03
CA LEU A 244 -32.56 -41.67 -18.11
C LEU A 244 -32.09 -40.30 -18.65
N GLN A 245 -31.89 -40.19 -19.96
CA GLN A 245 -31.48 -38.95 -20.62
C GLN A 245 -32.62 -37.92 -20.66
N GLN A 246 -33.88 -38.36 -20.80
CA GLN A 246 -35.05 -37.48 -20.71
C GLN A 246 -35.33 -36.99 -19.28
N VAL A 247 -35.13 -37.83 -18.26
CA VAL A 247 -35.22 -37.40 -16.86
C VAL A 247 -34.08 -36.44 -16.49
N VAL A 248 -32.84 -36.72 -16.93
CA VAL A 248 -31.71 -35.77 -16.79
C VAL A 248 -31.94 -34.47 -17.56
N LYS A 249 -32.68 -34.49 -18.68
CA LYS A 249 -33.07 -33.30 -19.44
C LYS A 249 -34.11 -32.47 -18.68
N THR A 250 -35.20 -33.08 -18.20
CA THR A 250 -36.27 -32.37 -17.46
C THR A 250 -35.84 -31.87 -16.07
N VAL A 251 -34.96 -32.60 -15.37
CA VAL A 251 -34.35 -32.12 -14.10
C VAL A 251 -33.39 -30.96 -14.33
N ARG A 252 -32.80 -30.81 -15.54
CA ARG A 252 -32.02 -29.62 -15.94
C ARG A 252 -32.87 -28.49 -16.53
N GLU A 253 -33.97 -28.78 -17.21
CA GLU A 253 -34.85 -27.73 -17.75
C GLU A 253 -35.66 -26.99 -16.65
N GLY A 254 -35.66 -27.52 -15.42
CA GLY A 254 -36.05 -26.79 -14.21
C GLY A 254 -34.91 -26.03 -13.51
N ALA A 255 -33.64 -26.22 -13.92
CA ALA A 255 -32.47 -25.54 -13.36
C ALA A 255 -31.24 -25.66 -14.29
N VAL A 256 -30.83 -24.52 -14.88
CA VAL A 256 -29.65 -24.24 -15.75
C VAL A 256 -29.96 -24.07 -17.26
N ASP A 257 -29.34 -23.02 -17.84
CA ASP A 257 -29.28 -22.59 -19.25
C ASP A 257 -30.50 -21.94 -19.93
N ALA A 258 -30.59 -20.60 -19.85
CA ALA A 258 -31.26 -19.77 -20.87
C ALA A 258 -30.28 -19.24 -21.95
N GLN A 259 -28.97 -19.35 -21.72
CA GLN A 259 -27.91 -18.98 -22.67
C GLN A 259 -26.78 -20.01 -22.62
N ARG A 260 -26.82 -21.02 -23.50
CA ARG A 260 -25.72 -21.99 -23.65
C ARG A 260 -24.56 -21.43 -24.45
N GLY A 261 -23.37 -21.92 -24.11
CA GLY A 261 -22.19 -21.83 -24.98
C GLY A 261 -22.36 -22.71 -26.22
N GLY A 262 -21.76 -22.30 -27.35
CA GLY A 262 -21.73 -23.14 -28.54
C GLY A 262 -20.94 -24.43 -28.27
N GLU A 263 -21.51 -25.59 -28.60
CA GLU A 263 -20.81 -26.88 -28.46
C GLU A 263 -19.87 -27.12 -29.66
N ALA A 264 -18.64 -27.55 -29.38
CA ALA A 264 -17.59 -27.76 -30.38
C ALA A 264 -16.86 -29.09 -30.17
N ALA A 265 -16.78 -29.90 -31.22
CA ALA A 265 -15.98 -31.13 -31.25
C ALA A 265 -14.56 -30.84 -31.75
N ILE A 266 -13.55 -31.23 -30.98
CA ILE A 266 -12.12 -30.98 -31.25
C ILE A 266 -11.37 -32.32 -31.17
N GLU A 267 -10.56 -32.62 -32.19
CA GLU A 267 -9.64 -33.77 -32.16
C GLU A 267 -8.19 -33.27 -32.10
N LEU A 268 -7.52 -33.54 -30.98
CA LEU A 268 -6.13 -33.13 -30.76
C LEU A 268 -5.19 -34.34 -30.83
N TYR A 269 -4.11 -34.21 -31.59
CA TYR A 269 -3.06 -35.22 -31.74
C TYR A 269 -1.96 -35.00 -30.70
N LYS A 270 -1.43 -36.08 -30.11
CA LYS A 270 -0.36 -35.98 -29.11
C LYS A 270 0.98 -35.67 -29.77
N ASP A 271 1.57 -34.54 -29.39
CA ASP A 271 2.92 -34.15 -29.77
C ASP A 271 3.95 -35.00 -28.98
N PRO A 272 5.02 -35.52 -29.62
CA PRO A 272 6.03 -36.34 -28.93
C PRO A 272 6.82 -35.63 -27.82
N GLU A 273 6.94 -34.29 -27.88
CA GLU A 273 7.73 -33.46 -26.96
C GLU A 273 6.82 -32.65 -26.01
N TYR A 274 5.65 -32.22 -26.48
CA TYR A 274 4.72 -31.34 -25.75
C TYR A 274 3.40 -32.00 -25.33
N GLY A 275 3.12 -33.24 -25.73
CA GLY A 275 1.86 -33.93 -25.46
C GLY A 275 0.67 -33.20 -26.10
N LEU A 276 -0.39 -32.96 -25.31
CA LEU A 276 -1.54 -32.15 -25.77
C LEU A 276 -1.39 -30.67 -25.40
N GLY A 277 -0.63 -30.37 -24.34
CA GLY A 277 -0.30 -29.01 -23.92
C GLY A 277 -1.43 -28.16 -23.33
N PHE A 278 -2.50 -28.76 -22.79
CA PHE A 278 -3.52 -28.04 -22.02
C PHE A 278 -3.71 -28.65 -20.62
N ASN A 279 -4.07 -27.81 -19.64
CA ASN A 279 -4.38 -28.22 -18.27
C ASN A 279 -5.88 -28.11 -17.99
N ILE A 280 -6.38 -29.01 -17.13
CA ILE A 280 -7.79 -29.05 -16.71
C ILE A 280 -7.94 -28.96 -15.19
N ARG A 281 -8.98 -28.28 -14.71
CA ARG A 281 -9.40 -28.22 -13.30
C ARG A 281 -10.92 -28.36 -13.19
N GLY A 282 -11.42 -28.54 -11.97
CA GLY A 282 -12.82 -28.85 -11.72
C GLY A 282 -13.08 -30.36 -11.79
N GLY A 283 -14.31 -30.73 -11.46
CA GLY A 283 -14.78 -32.09 -11.24
C GLY A 283 -16.00 -32.06 -10.33
N ASN A 284 -16.58 -33.22 -10.00
CA ASN A 284 -17.64 -33.29 -8.99
C ASN A 284 -17.13 -33.27 -7.53
N ASP A 285 -15.81 -33.22 -7.36
CA ASP A 285 -15.05 -33.29 -6.12
C ASP A 285 -14.25 -32.01 -5.82
N ALA A 286 -14.19 -31.07 -6.77
CA ALA A 286 -13.34 -29.87 -6.70
C ALA A 286 -14.16 -28.58 -6.50
N ASN A 287 -13.81 -27.78 -5.49
CA ASN A 287 -14.37 -26.46 -5.23
C ASN A 287 -13.93 -25.37 -6.24
N TYR A 288 -13.72 -25.71 -7.51
CA TYR A 288 -13.18 -24.78 -8.51
C TYR A 288 -14.20 -23.73 -8.96
N LEU A 289 -15.49 -24.10 -9.01
CA LEU A 289 -16.65 -23.21 -9.12
C LEU A 289 -17.74 -23.82 -8.23
N ARG A 290 -18.15 -23.13 -7.15
CA ARG A 290 -19.18 -23.67 -6.26
C ARG A 290 -20.51 -23.79 -7.02
N GLY A 291 -21.22 -24.90 -6.81
CA GLY A 291 -22.50 -25.16 -7.46
C GLY A 291 -22.44 -25.52 -8.96
N HIS A 292 -21.31 -25.38 -9.66
CA HIS A 292 -21.22 -25.63 -11.10
C HIS A 292 -20.37 -26.87 -11.46
N PRO A 293 -20.95 -28.08 -11.48
CA PRO A 293 -20.21 -29.30 -11.80
C PRO A 293 -19.76 -29.29 -13.26
N GLY A 294 -18.44 -29.43 -13.46
CA GLY A 294 -17.81 -29.40 -14.77
C GLY A 294 -16.29 -29.42 -14.68
N ILE A 295 -15.65 -29.63 -15.82
CA ILE A 295 -14.19 -29.69 -15.96
C ILE A 295 -13.79 -28.66 -17.01
N PHE A 296 -12.88 -27.76 -16.66
CA PHE A 296 -12.59 -26.53 -17.41
C PHE A 296 -11.12 -26.47 -17.84
N VAL A 297 -10.86 -25.93 -19.03
CA VAL A 297 -9.51 -25.70 -19.55
C VAL A 297 -8.93 -24.43 -18.92
N THR A 298 -7.85 -24.58 -18.16
CA THR A 298 -7.30 -23.49 -17.31
C THR A 298 -6.01 -22.87 -17.82
N SER A 299 -5.27 -23.57 -18.69
CA SER A 299 -4.11 -23.00 -19.38
C SER A 299 -3.78 -23.82 -20.62
N ILE A 300 -3.33 -23.16 -21.68
CA ILE A 300 -2.77 -23.79 -22.89
C ILE A 300 -1.30 -23.37 -23.01
N LYS A 301 -0.41 -24.31 -23.32
CA LYS A 301 1.04 -24.09 -23.44
C LYS A 301 1.38 -23.62 -24.86
N PRO A 302 2.04 -22.46 -25.04
CA PRO A 302 2.48 -21.98 -26.35
C PRO A 302 3.27 -23.04 -27.14
N GLY A 303 3.00 -23.13 -28.45
CA GLY A 303 3.63 -24.06 -29.39
C GLY A 303 3.16 -25.52 -29.34
N SER A 304 2.26 -25.87 -28.40
CA SER A 304 1.75 -27.24 -28.23
C SER A 304 0.61 -27.61 -29.19
N SER A 305 0.17 -28.88 -29.22
CA SER A 305 -0.93 -29.30 -30.10
C SER A 305 -2.26 -28.57 -29.84
N ALA A 306 -2.62 -28.25 -28.60
CA ALA A 306 -3.84 -27.46 -28.33
C ALA A 306 -3.71 -26.00 -28.81
N ASP A 307 -2.52 -25.42 -28.68
CA ASP A 307 -2.20 -24.05 -29.10
C ASP A 307 -2.19 -23.92 -30.64
N ARG A 308 -1.53 -24.87 -31.32
CA ARG A 308 -1.44 -24.94 -32.79
C ARG A 308 -2.77 -25.29 -33.47
N ASP A 309 -3.67 -25.98 -32.79
CA ASP A 309 -5.03 -26.23 -33.27
C ASP A 309 -5.92 -24.99 -33.11
N GLY A 310 -5.69 -24.17 -32.08
CA GLY A 310 -6.34 -22.87 -31.86
C GLY A 310 -7.83 -22.89 -31.55
N ARG A 311 -8.52 -24.03 -31.72
CA ARG A 311 -9.95 -24.17 -31.46
C ARG A 311 -10.27 -24.39 -29.99
N LEU A 312 -9.34 -24.91 -29.19
CA LEU A 312 -9.49 -25.03 -27.74
C LEU A 312 -9.02 -23.71 -27.08
N LYS A 313 -9.78 -23.22 -26.09
CA LYS A 313 -9.48 -21.98 -25.37
C LYS A 313 -9.53 -22.17 -23.85
N ILE A 314 -8.92 -21.25 -23.12
CA ILE A 314 -9.06 -21.15 -21.67
C ILE A 314 -10.51 -20.70 -21.36
N GLY A 315 -11.13 -21.27 -20.33
CA GLY A 315 -12.54 -21.06 -19.98
C GLY A 315 -13.55 -21.94 -20.76
N ASP A 316 -13.08 -22.77 -21.70
CA ASP A 316 -13.89 -23.84 -22.29
C ASP A 316 -14.17 -24.94 -21.26
N ARG A 317 -15.42 -25.41 -21.20
CA ARG A 317 -15.82 -26.54 -20.35
C ARG A 317 -15.86 -27.82 -21.18
N ILE A 318 -15.21 -28.87 -20.72
CA ILE A 318 -15.22 -30.18 -21.35
C ILE A 318 -16.50 -30.91 -20.95
N LEU A 319 -17.30 -31.28 -21.95
CA LEU A 319 -18.51 -32.08 -21.81
C LEU A 319 -18.20 -33.58 -21.94
N GLU A 320 -17.39 -33.95 -22.94
CA GLU A 320 -16.99 -35.35 -23.17
C GLU A 320 -15.51 -35.49 -23.52
N ILE A 321 -14.92 -36.63 -23.13
CA ILE A 321 -13.56 -37.04 -23.50
C ILE A 321 -13.64 -38.43 -24.15
N ASN A 322 -13.32 -38.51 -25.44
CA ASN A 322 -13.42 -39.71 -26.27
C ASN A 322 -14.81 -40.39 -26.27
N GLY A 323 -15.90 -39.61 -26.16
CA GLY A 323 -17.27 -40.12 -26.08
C GLY A 323 -17.70 -40.60 -24.68
N VAL A 324 -16.93 -40.23 -23.63
CA VAL A 324 -17.30 -40.43 -22.23
C VAL A 324 -17.67 -39.06 -21.64
N ASP A 325 -18.89 -38.93 -21.14
CA ASP A 325 -19.36 -37.74 -20.41
C ASP A 325 -18.52 -37.52 -19.15
N VAL A 326 -17.96 -36.31 -19.00
CA VAL A 326 -17.12 -35.91 -17.85
C VAL A 326 -17.74 -34.82 -16.99
N ARG A 327 -18.97 -34.39 -17.27
CA ARG A 327 -19.64 -33.26 -16.58
C ARG A 327 -19.91 -33.50 -15.09
N SER A 328 -19.86 -34.75 -14.65
CA SER A 328 -20.05 -35.17 -13.25
C SER A 328 -18.97 -36.16 -12.79
N VAL A 329 -17.77 -36.06 -13.35
CA VAL A 329 -16.62 -36.96 -13.11
C VAL A 329 -15.58 -36.24 -12.24
N PRO A 330 -14.89 -36.92 -11.31
CA PRO A 330 -13.83 -36.30 -10.51
C PRO A 330 -12.58 -35.98 -11.34
N GLN A 331 -11.82 -34.96 -10.94
CA GLN A 331 -10.74 -34.39 -11.76
C GLN A 331 -9.75 -35.46 -12.27
N ASP A 332 -9.28 -36.33 -11.37
CA ASP A 332 -8.32 -37.40 -11.67
C ASP A 332 -8.82 -38.41 -12.71
N ALA A 333 -10.12 -38.68 -12.74
CA ALA A 333 -10.70 -39.63 -13.70
C ALA A 333 -10.76 -39.04 -15.12
N ALA A 334 -11.00 -37.74 -15.25
CA ALA A 334 -10.91 -37.04 -16.53
C ALA A 334 -9.46 -36.91 -17.02
N VAL A 335 -8.52 -36.62 -16.11
CA VAL A 335 -7.07 -36.65 -16.41
C VAL A 335 -6.67 -38.02 -16.95
N GLN A 336 -7.13 -39.12 -16.33
CA GLN A 336 -6.90 -40.47 -16.84
C GLN A 336 -7.53 -40.73 -18.22
N LEU A 337 -8.72 -40.21 -18.52
CA LEU A 337 -9.34 -40.35 -19.85
C LEU A 337 -8.52 -39.65 -20.95
N VAL A 338 -7.91 -38.51 -20.66
CA VAL A 338 -6.98 -37.79 -21.57
C VAL A 338 -5.64 -38.54 -21.70
N GLN A 339 -5.11 -39.06 -20.59
CA GLN A 339 -3.82 -39.75 -20.57
C GLN A 339 -3.85 -41.10 -21.31
N ARG A 340 -4.91 -41.91 -21.12
CA ARG A 340 -5.02 -43.27 -21.68
C ARG A 340 -5.11 -43.35 -23.22
N SER A 341 -5.43 -42.26 -23.91
CA SER A 341 -5.45 -42.23 -25.38
C SER A 341 -4.03 -42.26 -25.94
N VAL A 342 -3.74 -43.12 -26.92
CA VAL A 342 -2.37 -43.30 -27.43
C VAL A 342 -1.97 -42.14 -28.34
N ASP A 343 -2.62 -41.97 -29.49
CA ASP A 343 -2.18 -41.01 -30.53
C ASP A 343 -2.99 -39.72 -30.59
N LYS A 344 -4.29 -39.76 -30.28
CA LYS A 344 -5.18 -38.59 -30.30
C LYS A 344 -6.31 -38.66 -29.29
N VAL A 345 -6.82 -37.50 -28.89
CA VAL A 345 -7.98 -37.32 -27.98
C VAL A 345 -9.08 -36.58 -28.72
N LYS A 346 -10.33 -37.06 -28.61
CA LYS A 346 -11.52 -36.28 -28.97
C LYS A 346 -12.07 -35.59 -27.73
N LEU A 347 -12.39 -34.31 -27.84
CA LEU A 347 -13.06 -33.51 -26.81
C LEU A 347 -14.36 -32.97 -27.40
N LEU A 348 -15.46 -33.05 -26.65
CA LEU A 348 -16.63 -32.18 -26.85
C LEU A 348 -16.55 -31.08 -25.81
N VAL A 349 -16.55 -29.81 -26.22
CA VAL A 349 -16.42 -28.67 -25.31
C VAL A 349 -17.50 -27.62 -25.54
N GLU A 350 -17.95 -26.99 -24.46
CA GLU A 350 -18.87 -25.86 -24.43
C GLU A 350 -18.08 -24.55 -24.42
N LYS A 351 -18.30 -23.70 -25.42
CA LYS A 351 -17.54 -22.46 -25.61
C LYS A 351 -17.93 -21.37 -24.63
N ASN A 352 -16.93 -20.68 -24.10
CA ASN A 352 -17.07 -19.55 -23.17
C ASN A 352 -17.91 -19.89 -21.91
N ALA A 353 -18.00 -21.18 -21.54
CA ALA A 353 -18.87 -21.66 -20.46
C ALA A 353 -18.58 -20.97 -19.12
N GLU A 354 -17.30 -20.75 -18.79
CA GLU A 354 -16.91 -20.03 -17.58
C GLU A 354 -17.42 -18.57 -17.57
N GLN A 355 -17.35 -17.87 -18.71
CA GLN A 355 -17.85 -16.49 -18.84
C GLN A 355 -19.38 -16.43 -18.78
N LEU A 356 -20.08 -17.37 -19.43
CA LEU A 356 -21.54 -17.43 -19.38
C LEU A 356 -22.06 -17.75 -17.97
N PHE A 357 -21.35 -18.61 -17.22
CA PHE A 357 -21.65 -18.84 -15.81
C PHE A 357 -21.39 -17.61 -14.94
N LYS A 358 -20.23 -16.96 -15.09
CA LYS A 358 -19.86 -15.72 -14.36
C LYS A 358 -20.78 -14.53 -14.65
N ASN A 359 -21.41 -14.51 -15.83
CA ASN A 359 -22.41 -13.51 -16.22
C ASN A 359 -23.85 -13.87 -15.81
N SER A 360 -24.09 -15.02 -15.16
CA SER A 360 -25.44 -15.47 -14.78
C SER A 360 -25.87 -14.93 -13.42
N GLU A 361 -27.17 -14.68 -13.23
CA GLU A 361 -27.73 -14.19 -11.95
C GLU A 361 -27.43 -15.11 -10.75
N PHE A 362 -27.21 -16.41 -11.02
CA PHE A 362 -26.84 -17.41 -10.01
C PHE A 362 -25.43 -17.24 -9.42
N TYR A 363 -24.56 -16.47 -10.07
CA TYR A 363 -23.20 -16.19 -9.57
C TYR A 363 -23.18 -15.06 -8.53
N SER A 364 -24.33 -14.40 -8.28
CA SER A 364 -24.46 -13.33 -7.29
C SER A 364 -25.14 -13.84 -6.01
N LEU A 365 -24.35 -14.12 -4.96
CA LEU A 365 -24.63 -13.85 -3.53
C LEU A 365 -23.73 -14.68 -2.56
N SER A 366 -23.20 -15.83 -2.98
CA SER A 366 -22.40 -16.72 -2.10
C SER A 366 -20.88 -16.62 -2.28
N ASP A 367 -20.41 -16.19 -3.45
CA ASP A 367 -19.05 -16.48 -3.91
C ASP A 367 -18.07 -15.31 -3.70
N PHE A 368 -18.22 -14.61 -2.56
CA PHE A 368 -17.27 -13.60 -2.08
C PHE A 368 -15.84 -14.15 -1.81
N ASP A 369 -15.65 -15.46 -1.87
CA ASP A 369 -14.33 -16.13 -1.78
C ASP A 369 -13.51 -16.04 -3.10
N GLU A 370 -14.07 -15.62 -4.25
CA GLU A 370 -13.34 -15.48 -5.54
C GLU A 370 -12.74 -14.08 -5.82
N ILE A 371 -12.96 -13.09 -4.93
CA ILE A 371 -12.44 -11.72 -5.10
C ILE A 371 -10.94 -11.67 -4.79
N ASP A 372 -10.13 -10.97 -5.62
CA ASP A 372 -8.70 -10.77 -5.34
C ASP A 372 -8.47 -9.80 -4.17
N MET A 373 -8.44 -10.37 -2.97
CA MET A 373 -8.18 -9.66 -1.73
C MET A 373 -6.72 -9.20 -1.57
N SER A 374 -5.82 -9.40 -2.54
CA SER A 374 -4.47 -8.78 -2.51
C SER A 374 -4.47 -7.32 -2.97
N GLY A 375 -5.43 -6.96 -3.82
CA GLY A 375 -5.65 -5.61 -4.37
C GLY A 375 -6.46 -4.68 -3.46
N GLU A 376 -7.13 -3.70 -4.06
CA GLU A 376 -7.92 -2.71 -3.31
C GLU A 376 -9.16 -3.31 -2.61
N ALA A 377 -9.75 -4.36 -3.18
CA ALA A 377 -10.84 -5.12 -2.55
C ALA A 377 -10.43 -5.71 -1.18
N GLY A 378 -9.14 -5.98 -0.99
CA GLY A 378 -8.57 -6.38 0.30
C GLY A 378 -8.51 -5.29 1.37
N CYS A 379 -8.83 -4.04 1.02
CA CYS A 379 -9.00 -2.93 1.97
C CYS A 379 -10.43 -2.86 2.53
N PHE A 380 -11.32 -3.79 2.14
CA PHE A 380 -12.70 -3.88 2.61
C PHE A 380 -12.97 -5.22 3.32
N PHE A 381 -14.05 -5.23 4.10
CA PHE A 381 -14.67 -6.43 4.66
C PHE A 381 -15.17 -7.34 3.53
N ARG A 382 -15.52 -8.60 3.82
CA ARG A 382 -15.99 -9.55 2.78
C ARG A 382 -17.18 -9.04 1.96
N ASP A 383 -18.00 -8.14 2.51
CA ASP A 383 -19.14 -7.52 1.83
C ASP A 383 -18.80 -6.43 0.79
N GLN A 384 -17.52 -6.05 0.66
CA GLN A 384 -17.04 -4.97 -0.23
C GLN A 384 -17.73 -3.60 -0.03
N LYS A 385 -18.25 -3.35 1.19
CA LYS A 385 -18.86 -2.06 1.58
C LYS A 385 -18.13 -1.43 2.75
N ARG A 386 -17.83 -2.20 3.80
CA ARG A 386 -17.19 -1.67 5.02
C ARG A 386 -15.67 -1.63 4.86
N ARG A 387 -15.09 -0.43 4.85
CA ARG A 387 -13.63 -0.21 4.77
C ARG A 387 -12.92 -0.70 6.04
N ILE A 388 -11.78 -1.38 5.89
CA ILE A 388 -10.91 -1.74 7.02
C ILE A 388 -10.10 -0.50 7.40
N ASP A 389 -10.39 0.08 8.57
CA ASP A 389 -9.67 1.24 9.10
C ASP A 389 -8.46 0.83 9.95
N PHE A 390 -8.49 -0.35 10.57
CA PHE A 390 -7.38 -0.90 11.35
C PHE A 390 -7.36 -2.44 11.34
N VAL A 391 -6.20 -3.04 11.59
CA VAL A 391 -6.05 -4.48 11.79
C VAL A 391 -5.32 -4.77 13.11
N LEU A 392 -5.87 -5.68 13.91
CA LEU A 392 -5.23 -6.23 15.12
C LEU A 392 -4.86 -7.70 14.87
N VAL A 393 -3.63 -8.10 15.19
CA VAL A 393 -3.12 -9.45 14.92
C VAL A 393 -2.74 -10.17 16.21
N TYR A 394 -3.08 -11.44 16.36
CA TYR A 394 -2.51 -12.30 17.42
C TYR A 394 -2.22 -13.72 16.92
N GLU A 395 -1.21 -14.36 17.50
CA GLU A 395 -0.87 -15.77 17.24
C GLU A 395 -1.43 -16.69 18.36
N VAL A 396 -1.81 -17.91 17.99
CA VAL A 396 -2.07 -19.03 18.91
C VAL A 396 -1.20 -20.20 18.48
N LEU A 397 -0.19 -20.51 19.29
CA LEU A 397 0.81 -21.54 19.00
C LEU A 397 0.25 -22.96 19.21
N ASP A 398 0.52 -23.86 18.28
CA ASP A 398 0.05 -25.25 18.35
C ASP A 398 0.77 -25.98 19.50
N GLY A 399 -0.01 -26.59 20.40
CA GLY A 399 0.50 -27.37 21.54
C GLY A 399 1.00 -26.57 22.75
N HIS A 400 0.92 -25.23 22.74
CA HIS A 400 1.32 -24.40 23.88
C HIS A 400 0.13 -23.66 24.50
N ASP A 401 -0.17 -23.98 25.76
CA ASP A 401 -1.34 -23.43 26.46
C ASP A 401 -1.21 -21.91 26.64
N THR A 402 -2.16 -21.12 26.10
CA THR A 402 -2.09 -19.66 26.14
C THR A 402 -2.34 -19.15 27.57
N PRO A 403 -1.45 -18.33 28.16
CA PRO A 403 -1.63 -17.87 29.54
C PRO A 403 -3.00 -17.24 29.82
N LYS A 404 -3.65 -17.68 30.90
CA LYS A 404 -5.03 -17.29 31.26
C LYS A 404 -5.22 -15.77 31.47
N TYR A 405 -4.14 -15.01 31.70
CA TYR A 405 -4.19 -13.55 31.77
C TYR A 405 -4.33 -12.89 30.38
N ILE A 406 -3.60 -13.39 29.37
CA ILE A 406 -3.68 -12.91 27.97
C ILE A 406 -5.11 -13.08 27.45
N LEU A 407 -5.68 -14.27 27.60
CA LEU A 407 -7.06 -14.57 27.21
C LEU A 407 -8.08 -13.67 27.93
N ARG A 408 -7.86 -13.34 29.22
CA ARG A 408 -8.71 -12.44 30.00
C ARG A 408 -8.59 -10.98 29.52
N HIS A 409 -7.36 -10.50 29.27
CA HIS A 409 -7.10 -9.14 28.83
C HIS A 409 -7.70 -8.92 27.43
N ARG A 410 -7.39 -9.80 26.47
CA ARG A 410 -7.93 -9.74 25.11
C ARG A 410 -9.45 -9.78 25.08
N LYS A 411 -10.08 -10.68 25.85
CA LYS A 411 -11.56 -10.75 25.93
C LYS A 411 -12.16 -9.48 26.54
N LYS A 412 -11.60 -8.95 27.64
CA LYS A 412 -12.12 -7.72 28.26
C LYS A 412 -11.92 -6.49 27.38
N TYR A 413 -10.83 -6.44 26.62
CA TYR A 413 -10.54 -5.39 25.64
C TYR A 413 -11.54 -5.40 24.49
N MET A 414 -11.72 -6.52 23.79
CA MET A 414 -12.71 -6.65 22.70
C MET A 414 -14.14 -6.37 23.17
N ASN A 415 -14.53 -6.89 24.34
CA ASN A 415 -15.83 -6.59 24.97
C ASN A 415 -16.04 -5.10 25.33
N ASN A 416 -14.98 -4.29 25.36
CA ASN A 416 -15.07 -2.85 25.58
C ASN A 416 -15.06 -2.08 24.25
N LEU A 417 -14.26 -2.48 23.27
CA LEU A 417 -14.33 -1.90 21.92
C LEU A 417 -15.70 -2.09 21.25
N GLN A 418 -16.34 -3.24 21.47
CA GLN A 418 -17.72 -3.50 21.02
C GLN A 418 -18.77 -2.56 21.65
N LYS A 419 -18.49 -1.96 22.82
CA LYS A 419 -19.37 -0.94 23.43
C LYS A 419 -19.19 0.43 22.78
N SER A 420 -18.04 0.68 22.16
CA SER A 420 -17.75 1.87 21.36
C SER A 420 -18.32 1.78 19.93
N GLN A 421 -19.25 0.85 19.69
CA GLN A 421 -19.93 0.63 18.40
C GLN A 421 -19.00 0.38 17.19
N LEU A 422 -17.76 -0.05 17.43
CA LEU A 422 -16.86 -0.51 16.37
C LEU A 422 -17.32 -1.86 15.80
N GLU A 423 -17.11 -2.04 14.51
CA GLU A 423 -17.44 -3.26 13.79
C GLU A 423 -16.19 -4.11 13.50
N PHE A 424 -16.35 -5.44 13.51
CA PHE A 424 -15.24 -6.39 13.47
C PHE A 424 -15.50 -7.59 12.55
N GLU A 425 -14.45 -8.05 11.87
CA GLU A 425 -14.44 -9.30 11.09
C GLU A 425 -13.14 -10.08 11.40
N GLU A 426 -13.24 -11.37 11.74
CA GLU A 426 -12.11 -12.22 12.18
C GLU A 426 -11.70 -13.23 11.09
N GLU A 427 -10.47 -13.10 10.57
CA GLU A 427 -9.86 -14.04 9.62
C GLU A 427 -8.76 -14.88 10.27
N LYS A 428 -8.43 -16.03 9.67
CA LYS A 428 -7.55 -17.05 10.27
C LYS A 428 -6.58 -17.62 9.24
N SER A 429 -5.29 -17.47 9.49
CA SER A 429 -4.22 -17.86 8.57
C SER A 429 -3.30 -18.88 9.24
N ARG A 430 -3.11 -20.05 8.62
CA ARG A 430 -2.39 -21.16 9.25
C ARG A 430 -0.90 -21.14 8.94
N THR A 431 -0.08 -21.09 9.99
CA THR A 431 1.39 -21.13 9.89
C THR A 431 1.93 -22.51 10.31
N LYS A 432 3.24 -22.73 10.12
CA LYS A 432 3.94 -23.92 10.63
C LYS A 432 4.09 -24.00 12.15
N LYS A 433 3.73 -22.95 12.90
CA LYS A 433 3.87 -22.88 14.38
C LYS A 433 2.54 -22.77 15.11
N GLY A 434 1.45 -22.44 14.40
CA GLY A 434 0.16 -22.14 15.00
C GLY A 434 -0.77 -21.44 14.03
N THR A 435 -1.83 -20.84 14.56
CA THR A 435 -2.81 -20.07 13.78
C THR A 435 -2.68 -18.58 14.10
N LEU A 436 -2.48 -17.76 13.07
CA LEU A 436 -2.60 -16.31 13.16
C LEU A 436 -4.08 -15.92 13.01
N TYR A 437 -4.50 -14.92 13.77
CA TYR A 437 -5.83 -14.34 13.75
C TYR A 437 -5.72 -12.85 13.40
N PHE A 438 -6.47 -12.42 12.40
CA PHE A 438 -6.55 -11.04 11.94
C PHE A 438 -7.94 -10.49 12.25
N ILE A 439 -8.03 -9.54 13.19
CA ILE A 439 -9.26 -8.80 13.45
C ILE A 439 -9.22 -7.53 12.60
N LYS A 440 -10.05 -7.49 11.55
CA LYS A 440 -10.35 -6.28 10.79
C LYS A 440 -11.27 -5.39 11.61
N VAL A 441 -11.00 -4.09 11.64
CA VAL A 441 -11.76 -3.08 12.40
C VAL A 441 -12.34 -2.05 11.45
N HIS A 442 -13.61 -1.73 11.60
CA HIS A 442 -14.31 -0.66 10.87
C HIS A 442 -14.94 0.34 11.84
N VAL A 443 -14.84 1.63 11.49
CA VAL A 443 -15.49 2.76 12.19
C VAL A 443 -16.77 3.15 11.42
N PRO A 444 -17.98 2.88 11.98
CA PRO A 444 -19.23 3.29 11.32
C PRO A 444 -19.37 4.81 11.22
N TRP A 445 -20.19 5.27 10.26
CA TRP A 445 -20.40 6.69 9.98
C TRP A 445 -20.86 7.50 11.21
N GLU A 446 -21.75 6.96 12.05
CA GLU A 446 -22.23 7.63 13.27
C GLU A 446 -21.10 7.86 14.30
N VAL A 447 -20.25 6.84 14.49
CA VAL A 447 -19.06 6.91 15.36
C VAL A 447 -18.06 7.92 14.79
N MET A 448 -17.88 7.93 13.46
CA MET A 448 -17.00 8.86 12.77
C MET A 448 -17.47 10.31 12.91
N LEU A 449 -18.78 10.58 12.80
CA LEU A 449 -19.36 11.92 13.03
C LEU A 449 -19.11 12.40 14.46
N PHE A 450 -19.34 11.54 15.46
CA PHE A 450 -19.13 11.85 16.87
C PHE A 450 -17.66 12.20 17.15
N TYR A 451 -16.72 11.33 16.77
CA TYR A 451 -15.29 11.58 17.00
C TYR A 451 -14.72 12.71 16.14
N ALA A 452 -15.26 13.02 14.95
CA ALA A 452 -14.83 14.17 14.16
C ALA A 452 -15.16 15.51 14.84
N GLU A 453 -16.30 15.61 15.55
CA GLU A 453 -16.63 16.77 16.38
C GLU A 453 -15.86 16.74 17.73
N GLU A 454 -15.66 15.57 18.34
CA GLU A 454 -14.87 15.43 19.58
C GLU A 454 -13.38 15.80 19.38
N LEU A 455 -12.81 15.50 18.21
CA LEU A 455 -11.40 15.77 17.85
C LEU A 455 -11.20 17.09 17.08
N ASN A 456 -12.23 17.94 17.00
CA ASN A 456 -12.19 19.27 16.35
C ASN A 456 -11.68 19.26 14.89
N PHE A 457 -12.00 18.23 14.09
CA PHE A 457 -11.56 18.17 12.69
C PHE A 457 -12.02 19.41 11.90
N LYS A 458 -11.25 19.84 10.88
CA LYS A 458 -11.66 20.94 9.99
C LYS A 458 -12.37 20.37 8.75
N GLY A 459 -13.62 20.77 8.51
CA GLY A 459 -14.41 20.38 7.34
C GLY A 459 -14.29 21.39 6.18
N PRO A 460 -14.29 20.95 4.92
CA PRO A 460 -14.11 21.83 3.75
C PRO A 460 -15.37 22.66 3.44
N LEU A 461 -15.21 23.97 3.25
CA LEU A 461 -16.30 24.90 2.93
C LEU A 461 -16.33 25.28 1.44
N LYS A 462 -15.20 25.73 0.89
CA LYS A 462 -15.07 26.14 -0.52
C LYS A 462 -13.67 25.84 -1.04
N GLN A 463 -13.53 25.39 -2.29
CA GLN A 463 -12.23 25.23 -2.95
C GLN A 463 -11.55 26.60 -3.17
N ARG A 464 -10.23 26.67 -2.97
CA ARG A 464 -9.42 27.88 -3.14
C ARG A 464 -9.05 28.06 -4.62
N GLU A 465 -9.53 29.13 -5.24
CA GLU A 465 -9.42 29.37 -6.70
C GLU A 465 -7.98 29.68 -7.17
N ASP A 466 -7.16 30.34 -6.33
CA ASP A 466 -5.78 30.73 -6.63
C ASP A 466 -4.74 29.58 -6.51
N GLY A 467 -5.13 28.34 -6.84
CA GLY A 467 -4.40 27.10 -6.50
C GLY A 467 -2.98 26.90 -7.08
N GLN A 468 -2.46 27.82 -7.92
CA GLN A 468 -1.10 27.69 -8.47
C GLN A 468 -0.02 28.02 -7.43
N ARG A 469 0.47 26.97 -6.75
CA ARG A 469 1.54 27.00 -5.75
C ARG A 469 2.92 27.29 -6.36
N ILE A 470 3.14 28.50 -6.90
CA ILE A 470 4.37 28.85 -7.65
C ILE A 470 5.61 28.81 -6.74
N ASN A 471 6.41 27.76 -6.91
CA ASN A 471 7.68 27.53 -6.20
C ASN A 471 8.70 28.65 -6.47
N TRP A 472 9.65 28.88 -5.55
CA TRP A 472 10.65 29.95 -5.69
C TRP A 472 11.45 29.84 -7.00
N SER A 473 11.80 28.61 -7.39
CA SER A 473 12.47 28.29 -8.65
C SER A 473 11.58 28.57 -9.85
N GLU A 474 10.30 28.18 -9.80
CA GLU A 474 9.32 28.41 -10.86
C GLU A 474 9.07 29.92 -11.06
N ARG A 475 9.09 30.74 -9.99
CA ARG A 475 9.07 32.22 -10.10
C ARG A 475 10.30 32.75 -10.86
N ILE A 476 11.49 32.21 -10.58
CA ILE A 476 12.75 32.61 -11.24
C ILE A 476 12.78 32.12 -12.70
N PHE A 477 12.50 30.84 -12.95
CA PHE A 477 12.50 30.25 -14.29
C PHE A 477 11.41 30.82 -15.20
N LYS A 478 10.22 31.13 -14.67
CA LYS A 478 9.16 31.86 -15.40
C LYS A 478 9.58 33.30 -15.73
N LYS A 479 10.33 33.98 -14.84
CA LYS A 479 10.93 35.30 -15.12
C LYS A 479 12.06 35.23 -16.15
N LEU A 480 12.82 34.13 -16.19
CA LEU A 480 13.90 33.86 -17.14
C LEU A 480 13.43 33.20 -18.45
N HIS A 481 12.15 32.83 -18.56
CA HIS A 481 11.55 32.12 -19.71
C HIS A 481 12.20 30.76 -20.03
N ILE A 482 12.63 30.03 -18.99
CA ILE A 482 13.29 28.71 -19.08
C ILE A 482 12.32 27.63 -18.53
N PRO A 483 12.20 26.44 -19.17
CA PRO A 483 11.39 25.34 -18.63
C PRO A 483 12.00 24.78 -17.33
N ASN A 484 11.16 24.56 -16.32
CA ASN A 484 11.60 24.15 -14.99
C ASN A 484 11.86 22.63 -14.88
N VAL A 485 13.11 22.21 -15.14
CA VAL A 485 13.54 20.79 -15.12
C VAL A 485 13.15 20.05 -13.83
N PHE A 486 13.15 20.75 -12.69
CA PHE A 486 12.84 20.20 -11.36
C PHE A 486 11.35 19.90 -11.16
N LYS A 487 10.45 20.49 -11.95
CA LYS A 487 9.01 20.23 -11.89
C LYS A 487 8.68 18.88 -12.54
N ASP A 488 7.77 18.14 -11.93
CA ASP A 488 7.04 17.02 -12.52
C ASP A 488 5.56 17.34 -12.33
N ASP A 489 4.75 17.08 -13.34
CA ASP A 489 3.31 17.20 -13.23
C ASP A 489 2.76 15.85 -12.75
N VAL A 490 2.21 15.85 -11.53
CA VAL A 490 1.82 14.63 -10.78
C VAL A 490 0.29 14.49 -10.85
N PRO A 491 -0.25 13.32 -11.22
CA PRO A 491 -1.68 13.11 -11.38
C PRO A 491 -2.44 13.23 -10.05
N ASN A 492 -3.75 13.49 -10.15
CA ASN A 492 -4.68 13.57 -9.01
C ASN A 492 -4.15 14.46 -7.85
N GLN A 493 -3.70 15.69 -8.15
CA GLN A 493 -3.24 16.61 -7.10
C GLN A 493 -4.41 16.97 -6.15
N PRO A 494 -4.27 16.81 -4.82
CA PRO A 494 -5.37 17.04 -3.89
C PRO A 494 -5.83 18.51 -3.90
N PRO A 495 -7.14 18.77 -4.01
CA PRO A 495 -7.68 20.13 -4.04
C PRO A 495 -7.50 20.86 -2.70
N ASP A 496 -7.15 22.14 -2.79
CA ASP A 496 -6.97 23.04 -1.65
C ASP A 496 -8.32 23.68 -1.28
N TYR A 497 -8.72 23.60 -0.01
CA TYR A 497 -10.01 24.08 0.50
C TYR A 497 -9.81 25.12 1.60
N PHE A 498 -10.67 26.13 1.63
CA PHE A 498 -10.95 26.86 2.86
C PHE A 498 -11.78 25.95 3.79
N THR A 499 -11.37 25.81 5.05
CA THR A 499 -11.97 24.88 6.02
C THR A 499 -12.43 25.61 7.29
N ALA A 500 -13.26 24.93 8.10
CA ALA A 500 -13.66 25.40 9.43
C ALA A 500 -13.98 24.23 10.35
N THR A 501 -13.95 24.44 11.68
CA THR A 501 -14.23 23.38 12.66
C THR A 501 -15.56 22.67 12.38
N PHE A 502 -15.47 21.35 12.26
CA PHE A 502 -16.54 20.43 11.94
C PHE A 502 -17.62 20.42 13.03
N LYS A 503 -18.89 20.30 12.60
CA LYS A 503 -20.04 20.07 13.48
C LYS A 503 -21.06 19.17 12.77
N ALA A 504 -21.44 18.05 13.36
CA ALA A 504 -22.33 17.06 12.75
C ALA A 504 -23.72 17.66 12.41
N ASN A 505 -24.19 18.60 13.24
CA ASN A 505 -25.44 19.34 13.01
C ASN A 505 -25.45 20.18 11.71
N LYS A 506 -24.30 20.45 11.09
CA LYS A 506 -24.19 21.16 9.80
C LYS A 506 -24.22 20.25 8.57
N LEU A 507 -24.39 18.93 8.73
CA LEU A 507 -24.55 17.99 7.60
C LEU A 507 -26.02 17.66 7.25
N HIS A 508 -26.97 17.85 8.17
CA HIS A 508 -28.30 17.25 8.04
C HIS A 508 -29.32 18.11 7.28
N ASN A 509 -29.96 17.52 6.28
CA ASN A 509 -31.08 18.08 5.51
C ASN A 509 -32.42 18.06 6.30
N ASN A 510 -32.43 18.46 7.57
CA ASN A 510 -33.67 18.51 8.38
C ASN A 510 -34.50 19.78 8.14
N SER A 511 -34.75 20.10 6.88
CA SER A 511 -35.74 21.11 6.45
C SER A 511 -36.67 20.51 5.38
N GLN A 512 -37.47 19.52 5.80
CA GLN A 512 -38.53 18.93 4.96
C GLN A 512 -39.76 19.85 4.80
N TYR A 513 -39.69 21.11 5.27
CA TYR A 513 -40.84 22.01 5.38
C TYR A 513 -40.66 23.42 4.78
N LEU A 514 -39.53 23.72 4.12
CA LEU A 514 -39.30 25.04 3.50
C LEU A 514 -38.86 24.93 2.03
N SER A 515 -39.83 24.71 1.14
CA SER A 515 -39.65 24.42 -0.30
C SER A 515 -39.05 25.54 -1.16
N CYS A 516 -38.54 26.64 -0.57
CA CYS A 516 -38.24 27.88 -1.28
C CYS A 516 -36.84 28.48 -1.03
N HIS A 517 -36.02 27.93 -0.13
CA HIS A 517 -34.70 28.49 0.20
C HIS A 517 -33.60 27.42 0.10
N LYS A 518 -32.50 27.74 -0.59
CA LYS A 518 -31.29 26.90 -0.61
C LYS A 518 -30.68 26.83 0.80
N PRO A 519 -30.35 25.64 1.35
CA PRO A 519 -29.52 25.55 2.54
C PRO A 519 -28.11 26.07 2.21
N MET A 520 -27.80 27.30 2.62
CA MET A 520 -26.63 28.04 2.14
C MET A 520 -25.30 27.59 2.75
N PHE A 521 -25.33 26.76 3.80
CA PHE A 521 -24.14 26.31 4.53
C PHE A 521 -24.11 24.78 4.61
N ARG A 522 -23.33 24.17 3.72
CA ARG A 522 -23.07 22.73 3.65
C ARG A 522 -21.59 22.51 3.38
N PHE A 523 -20.95 21.56 4.07
CA PHE A 523 -19.56 21.21 3.79
C PHE A 523 -19.43 20.57 2.39
N ALA A 524 -18.39 20.94 1.64
CA ALA A 524 -18.12 20.42 0.31
C ALA A 524 -17.94 18.88 0.35
N GLY A 525 -18.52 18.17 -0.62
CA GLY A 525 -18.45 16.70 -0.69
C GLY A 525 -19.37 15.94 0.28
N SER A 526 -20.11 16.61 1.18
CA SER A 526 -21.04 15.96 2.14
C SER A 526 -22.31 15.35 1.50
N ASP A 527 -22.31 15.10 0.19
CA ASP A 527 -23.29 14.29 -0.54
C ASP A 527 -22.96 12.79 -0.52
N ASN A 528 -21.70 12.42 -0.27
CA ASN A 528 -21.28 11.02 -0.27
C ASN A 528 -20.53 10.66 1.04
N PRO A 529 -21.22 10.04 2.03
CA PRO A 529 -20.63 9.62 3.29
C PRO A 529 -19.38 8.74 3.16
N ASP A 530 -19.33 7.86 2.17
CA ASP A 530 -18.26 6.87 1.99
C ASP A 530 -16.93 7.50 1.53
N THR A 531 -16.96 8.75 1.05
CA THR A 531 -15.80 9.48 0.53
C THR A 531 -15.53 10.82 1.22
N TYR A 532 -16.42 11.29 2.10
CA TYR A 532 -16.30 12.59 2.76
C TYR A 532 -15.12 12.65 3.75
N PHE A 533 -14.96 11.62 4.60
CA PHE A 533 -13.82 11.55 5.52
C PHE A 533 -12.63 10.88 4.87
N LYS A 534 -11.45 11.50 4.99
CA LYS A 534 -10.20 10.94 4.47
C LYS A 534 -9.83 9.67 5.21
N ASP A 535 -9.15 8.77 4.51
CA ASP A 535 -8.62 7.53 5.09
C ASP A 535 -7.64 7.79 6.27
N THR A 536 -6.86 8.87 6.20
CA THR A 536 -6.00 9.36 7.29
C THR A 536 -6.78 9.95 8.48
N GLU A 537 -8.02 10.41 8.27
CA GLU A 537 -8.93 10.85 9.34
C GLU A 537 -9.61 9.64 10.01
N ARG A 538 -10.05 8.66 9.21
CA ARG A 538 -10.69 7.41 9.70
C ARG A 538 -9.73 6.56 10.52
N THR A 539 -8.52 6.32 10.01
CA THR A 539 -7.44 5.60 10.72
C THR A 539 -7.03 6.30 12.02
N ARG A 540 -7.05 7.64 12.05
CA ARG A 540 -6.81 8.48 13.24
C ARG A 540 -7.90 8.30 14.31
N VAL A 541 -9.18 8.29 13.92
CA VAL A 541 -10.30 7.98 14.84
C VAL A 541 -10.22 6.54 15.37
N ALA A 542 -9.95 5.56 14.50
CA ALA A 542 -9.76 4.17 14.91
C ALA A 542 -8.64 4.04 15.96
N ASN A 543 -7.51 4.72 15.76
CA ASN A 543 -6.39 4.71 16.69
C ASN A 543 -6.72 5.35 18.06
N GLU A 544 -7.44 6.48 18.09
CA GLU A 544 -7.89 7.12 19.35
C GLU A 544 -8.78 6.17 20.17
N ILE A 545 -9.73 5.47 19.53
CA ILE A 545 -10.61 4.51 20.21
C ILE A 545 -9.81 3.31 20.74
N LEU A 546 -8.81 2.84 19.99
CA LEU A 546 -7.94 1.73 20.41
C LEU A 546 -6.99 2.13 21.57
N GLU A 547 -6.40 3.33 21.54
CA GLU A 547 -5.48 3.78 22.60
C GLU A 547 -6.18 4.24 23.88
N THR A 548 -7.42 4.71 23.80
CA THR A 548 -8.22 5.07 24.99
C THR A 548 -8.92 3.87 25.65
N ALA A 549 -9.04 2.73 24.96
CA ALA A 549 -9.78 1.57 25.43
C ALA A 549 -9.12 0.85 26.63
N VAL A 550 -9.93 0.60 27.68
CA VAL A 550 -9.46 0.02 28.95
C VAL A 550 -9.53 -1.51 28.93
N TYR A 551 -8.42 -2.21 29.15
CA TYR A 551 -8.42 -3.68 29.33
C TYR A 551 -8.25 -4.13 30.79
N GLY A 552 -7.52 -3.39 31.63
CA GLY A 552 -7.21 -3.75 33.02
C GLY A 552 -7.78 -2.76 34.05
N SER A 553 -6.94 -2.36 34.99
CA SER A 553 -7.18 -1.30 35.99
C SER A 553 -6.57 0.03 35.54
N ARG A 554 -7.37 1.10 35.53
CA ARG A 554 -6.91 2.47 35.22
C ARG A 554 -5.76 2.92 36.13
N GLN A 555 -5.82 2.59 37.43
CA GLN A 555 -4.80 2.93 38.43
C GLN A 555 -3.39 2.36 38.14
N LYS A 556 -3.27 1.42 37.20
CA LYS A 556 -2.00 0.85 36.75
C LYS A 556 -1.64 1.22 35.30
N GLY A 557 -2.45 2.06 34.65
CA GLY A 557 -2.33 2.37 33.22
C GLY A 557 -2.55 1.16 32.31
N GLU A 558 -3.32 0.15 32.73
CA GLU A 558 -3.64 -1.05 31.93
C GLU A 558 -4.74 -0.71 30.89
N ILE A 559 -4.35 0.09 29.89
CA ILE A 559 -5.17 0.65 28.80
C ILE A 559 -4.39 0.66 27.48
N GLY A 560 -5.08 0.86 26.37
CA GLY A 560 -4.50 1.12 25.05
C GLY A 560 -4.01 -0.11 24.29
N ILE A 561 -3.90 0.00 22.96
CA ILE A 561 -3.45 -1.11 22.10
C ILE A 561 -1.92 -1.23 22.10
N SER A 562 -1.17 -0.13 22.08
CA SER A 562 0.30 -0.15 22.11
C SER A 562 0.83 -0.97 23.27
N ARG A 563 0.29 -0.76 24.47
CA ARG A 563 0.67 -1.52 25.67
C ARG A 563 0.30 -3.01 25.58
N LEU A 564 -0.80 -3.35 24.91
CA LEU A 564 -1.19 -4.75 24.68
C LEU A 564 -0.29 -5.44 23.64
N VAL A 565 0.36 -4.70 22.75
CA VAL A 565 1.41 -5.21 21.87
C VAL A 565 2.73 -5.36 22.65
N GLU A 566 3.12 -4.38 23.46
CA GLU A 566 4.28 -4.47 24.38
C GLU A 566 4.17 -5.65 25.37
N GLU A 567 2.98 -5.89 25.95
CA GLU A 567 2.69 -7.02 26.84
C GLU A 567 2.51 -8.36 26.09
N GLY A 568 2.61 -8.39 24.75
CA GLY A 568 2.50 -9.61 23.94
C GLY A 568 1.10 -10.23 23.90
N VAL A 569 0.05 -9.46 24.17
CA VAL A 569 -1.36 -9.89 24.08
C VAL A 569 -1.87 -9.87 22.64
N TYR A 570 -1.37 -8.91 21.86
CA TYR A 570 -1.42 -8.87 20.40
C TYR A 570 0.01 -8.88 19.84
N CYS A 571 0.19 -9.36 18.62
CA CYS A 571 1.47 -9.41 17.92
C CYS A 571 1.75 -8.14 17.08
N ALA A 572 0.69 -7.43 16.67
CA ALA A 572 0.76 -6.14 15.98
C ALA A 572 -0.61 -5.46 15.96
N ALA A 573 -0.62 -4.13 15.80
CA ALA A 573 -1.78 -3.33 15.43
C ALA A 573 -1.34 -2.25 14.43
N TYR A 574 -2.04 -2.09 13.30
CA TYR A 574 -1.65 -1.14 12.25
C TYR A 574 -2.82 -0.80 11.30
N PRO A 575 -2.83 0.39 10.68
CA PRO A 575 -3.66 0.69 9.52
C PRO A 575 -3.12 0.02 8.26
N LEU A 576 -3.98 -0.28 7.28
CA LEU A 576 -3.57 -0.87 6.01
C LEU A 576 -3.01 0.18 5.03
N HIS A 577 -2.13 -0.25 4.12
CA HIS A 577 -1.88 0.51 2.90
C HIS A 577 -3.05 0.34 1.94
N VAL A 578 -3.55 1.46 1.42
CA VAL A 578 -4.50 1.46 0.30
C VAL A 578 -3.78 0.82 -0.90
N GLY A 579 -4.31 -0.31 -1.37
CA GLY A 579 -3.87 -0.98 -2.60
C GLY A 579 -2.44 -1.53 -2.65
N PRO A 580 -2.09 -2.19 -3.78
CA PRO A 580 -0.76 -2.70 -4.05
C PRO A 580 0.22 -1.57 -4.38
N ALA A 581 1.51 -1.82 -4.16
CA ALA A 581 2.58 -0.88 -4.52
C ALA A 581 3.02 -0.98 -6.00
N GLU A 582 2.70 -2.07 -6.68
CA GLU A 582 3.09 -2.31 -8.08
C GLU A 582 2.07 -1.70 -9.04
N LEU A 583 2.56 -1.21 -10.18
CA LEU A 583 1.71 -0.67 -11.25
C LEU A 583 0.91 -1.81 -11.93
N PRO A 584 -0.31 -1.56 -12.44
CA PRO A 584 -1.08 -2.56 -13.17
C PRO A 584 -0.30 -3.14 -14.35
N SER A 585 -0.55 -4.42 -14.66
CA SER A 585 0.13 -5.16 -15.74
C SER A 585 -0.02 -4.53 -17.13
N ASP A 586 -0.97 -3.62 -17.30
CA ASP A 586 -1.39 -3.02 -18.57
C ASP A 586 -1.09 -1.52 -18.66
N TRP A 587 -0.47 -0.97 -17.60
CA TRP A 587 0.02 0.40 -17.55
C TRP A 587 0.95 0.71 -18.74
N GLY A 588 0.58 1.73 -19.52
CA GLY A 588 1.33 2.18 -20.69
C GLY A 588 1.15 1.36 -21.97
N LYS A 589 0.21 0.39 -22.03
CA LYS A 589 -0.09 -0.36 -23.28
C LYS A 589 -1.03 0.36 -24.23
N ASN A 590 -1.99 1.13 -23.71
CA ASN A 590 -2.93 1.95 -24.48
C ASN A 590 -2.62 3.44 -24.26
N PRO A 591 -2.07 4.16 -25.24
CA PRO A 591 -1.86 5.61 -25.13
C PRO A 591 -3.15 6.41 -25.31
N ASP A 592 -4.11 5.91 -26.10
CA ASP A 592 -5.36 6.60 -26.47
C ASP A 592 -6.60 6.07 -25.69
N GLY A 593 -6.39 5.50 -24.50
CA GLY A 593 -7.49 5.15 -23.60
C GLY A 593 -8.11 6.40 -22.93
N PRO A 594 -9.12 6.25 -22.05
CA PRO A 594 -9.38 7.30 -21.07
C PRO A 594 -8.10 7.50 -20.25
N GLU A 595 -7.48 8.67 -20.41
CA GLU A 595 -6.18 8.98 -19.81
C GLU A 595 -6.25 8.79 -18.28
N GLU A 596 -5.24 8.13 -17.72
CA GLU A 596 -5.14 7.80 -16.29
C GLU A 596 -6.27 6.88 -15.76
N GLU A 597 -6.17 5.57 -16.02
CA GLU A 597 -6.73 4.59 -15.08
C GLU A 597 -6.23 4.94 -13.67
N ARG A 598 -7.17 5.17 -12.73
CA ARG A 598 -6.89 5.83 -11.44
C ARG A 598 -5.83 5.09 -10.64
N LEU A 599 -4.58 5.52 -10.76
CA LEU A 599 -3.47 5.06 -9.93
C LEU A 599 -3.83 5.28 -8.46
N ASN A 600 -3.64 4.23 -7.66
CA ASN A 600 -3.77 4.32 -6.22
C ASN A 600 -2.79 5.38 -5.67
N GLN A 601 -3.17 6.10 -4.61
CA GLN A 601 -2.29 7.04 -3.90
C GLN A 601 -0.90 6.44 -3.61
N ARG A 602 -0.80 5.15 -3.25
CA ARG A 602 0.48 4.44 -3.05
C ARG A 602 1.28 4.28 -4.34
N GLN A 603 0.63 3.95 -5.46
CA GLN A 603 1.27 3.82 -6.77
C GLN A 603 1.79 5.18 -7.29
N VAL A 604 1.01 6.25 -7.12
CA VAL A 604 1.43 7.63 -7.44
C VAL A 604 2.67 8.01 -6.62
N LEU A 605 2.65 7.78 -5.30
CA LEU A 605 3.80 8.05 -4.43
C LEU A 605 5.03 7.19 -4.80
N ARG A 606 4.85 5.94 -5.23
CA ARG A 606 5.97 5.11 -5.67
C ARG A 606 6.60 5.64 -6.95
N GLU A 607 5.80 5.91 -7.99
CA GLU A 607 6.32 6.27 -9.33
C GLU A 607 6.87 7.71 -9.39
N TYR A 608 6.21 8.68 -8.75
CA TYR A 608 6.57 10.10 -8.86
C TYR A 608 7.53 10.58 -7.75
N TRP A 609 7.66 9.84 -6.64
CA TRP A 609 8.47 10.28 -5.49
C TRP A 609 9.51 9.25 -5.03
N ALA A 610 9.11 8.00 -4.74
CA ALA A 610 10.05 6.99 -4.23
C ALA A 610 10.97 6.39 -5.31
N ARG A 611 10.61 6.47 -6.59
CA ARG A 611 11.41 5.94 -7.69
C ARG A 611 12.75 6.67 -7.79
N TRP A 612 13.85 5.94 -7.54
CA TRP A 612 15.25 6.41 -7.59
C TRP A 612 15.59 7.30 -8.82
N GLY A 613 15.03 7.00 -10.00
CA GLY A 613 15.22 7.82 -11.21
C GLY A 613 14.66 9.25 -11.14
N LYS A 614 13.76 9.55 -10.20
CA LYS A 614 13.16 10.87 -9.95
C LYS A 614 14.00 11.74 -9.00
N TRP A 615 15.23 11.35 -8.66
CA TRP A 615 16.11 12.04 -7.69
C TRP A 615 16.15 13.58 -7.77
N LEU A 616 16.19 14.15 -8.99
CA LEU A 616 16.21 15.60 -9.27
C LEU A 616 14.84 16.30 -9.27
N LYS A 617 13.72 15.59 -9.10
CA LYS A 617 12.37 16.16 -9.13
C LYS A 617 11.90 16.62 -7.75
N TYR A 618 11.06 17.66 -7.73
CA TYR A 618 10.39 18.12 -6.50
C TYR A 618 9.54 17.03 -5.85
N GLN A 619 9.40 17.12 -4.53
CA GLN A 619 8.62 16.18 -3.74
C GLN A 619 7.13 16.59 -3.73
N PRO A 620 6.18 15.66 -4.00
CA PRO A 620 4.75 15.92 -3.94
C PRO A 620 4.26 15.91 -2.48
N LEU A 621 4.65 16.93 -1.70
CA LEU A 621 4.41 17.01 -0.26
C LEU A 621 2.93 16.87 0.14
N ASP A 622 2.01 17.32 -0.72
CA ASP A 622 0.57 17.26 -0.45
C ASP A 622 0.01 15.83 -0.56
N HIS A 623 0.47 15.04 -1.53
CA HIS A 623 0.17 13.60 -1.63
C HIS A 623 0.80 12.81 -0.47
N VAL A 624 2.02 13.18 -0.07
CA VAL A 624 2.71 12.57 1.09
C VAL A 624 1.91 12.85 2.37
N ARG A 625 1.46 14.09 2.59
CA ARG A 625 0.57 14.47 3.70
C ARG A 625 -0.74 13.68 3.66
N GLU A 626 -1.41 13.63 2.52
CA GLU A 626 -2.72 12.99 2.41
C GLU A 626 -2.69 11.50 2.75
N TYR A 627 -1.60 10.80 2.38
CA TYR A 627 -1.46 9.36 2.60
C TYR A 627 -0.82 8.98 3.95
N PHE A 628 0.16 9.74 4.44
CA PHE A 628 0.95 9.43 5.64
C PHE A 628 0.74 10.38 6.84
N GLY A 629 0.01 11.48 6.66
CA GLY A 629 -0.23 12.50 7.69
C GLY A 629 0.81 13.63 7.71
N GLU A 630 0.47 14.68 8.45
CA GLU A 630 1.19 15.96 8.46
C GLU A 630 2.61 15.80 9.05
N LYS A 631 2.78 14.94 10.07
CA LYS A 631 4.07 14.67 10.71
C LYS A 631 5.13 14.06 9.79
N ILE A 632 4.72 13.32 8.76
CA ILE A 632 5.63 12.80 7.73
C ILE A 632 5.80 13.82 6.59
N GLY A 633 4.73 14.54 6.24
CA GLY A 633 4.82 15.67 5.31
C GLY A 633 5.84 16.73 5.74
N ILE A 634 5.87 17.12 7.03
CA ILE A 634 6.77 18.18 7.51
C ILE A 634 8.24 17.74 7.49
N TYR A 635 8.54 16.47 7.79
CA TYR A 635 9.89 15.91 7.70
C TYR A 635 10.45 16.01 6.28
N PHE A 636 9.72 15.51 5.28
CA PHE A 636 10.17 15.59 3.89
C PHE A 636 10.17 17.02 3.34
N GLY A 637 9.30 17.89 3.85
CA GLY A 637 9.32 19.33 3.59
C GLY A 637 10.60 19.99 4.10
N TRP A 638 10.98 19.70 5.35
CA TRP A 638 12.22 20.18 5.97
C TRP A 638 13.46 19.63 5.27
N LEU A 639 13.56 18.31 5.10
CA LEU A 639 14.69 17.65 4.45
C LEU A 639 14.88 18.12 3.01
N GLY A 640 13.79 18.24 2.24
CA GLY A 640 13.83 18.79 0.88
C GLY A 640 14.32 20.23 0.84
N GLN A 641 13.90 21.06 1.79
CA GLN A 641 14.29 22.46 1.85
C GLN A 641 15.74 22.65 2.34
N TYR A 642 16.16 21.89 3.34
CA TYR A 642 17.55 21.79 3.83
C TYR A 642 18.50 21.41 2.69
N THR A 643 18.15 20.37 1.93
CA THR A 643 18.89 19.91 0.75
C THR A 643 19.01 21.00 -0.31
N ALA A 644 17.94 21.74 -0.58
CA ALA A 644 17.97 22.87 -1.51
C ALA A 644 18.85 24.04 -1.02
N TRP A 645 18.88 24.32 0.29
CA TRP A 645 19.76 25.35 0.88
C TRP A 645 21.23 24.93 0.90
N LEU A 646 21.54 23.63 1.04
CA LEU A 646 22.92 23.11 1.01
C LEU A 646 23.63 23.36 -0.32
N ILE A 647 22.91 23.47 -1.44
CA ILE A 647 23.47 23.74 -2.77
C ILE A 647 24.42 24.95 -2.78
N MET A 648 24.08 26.02 -2.06
CA MET A 648 24.88 27.24 -2.04
C MET A 648 26.23 27.05 -1.31
N PRO A 649 26.29 26.55 -0.05
CA PRO A 649 27.54 26.09 0.56
C PRO A 649 28.30 25.06 -0.27
N SER A 650 27.66 24.05 -0.87
CA SER A 650 28.38 23.04 -1.67
C SER A 650 29.16 23.66 -2.83
N ILE A 651 28.58 24.63 -3.52
CA ILE A 651 29.23 25.36 -4.63
C ILE A 651 30.38 26.24 -4.09
N VAL A 652 30.14 27.03 -3.03
CA VAL A 652 31.16 27.94 -2.48
C VAL A 652 32.32 27.17 -1.84
N GLY A 653 32.03 26.10 -1.09
CA GLY A 653 33.03 25.23 -0.48
C GLY A 653 33.88 24.48 -1.50
N LEU A 654 33.28 24.02 -2.61
CA LEU A 654 34.02 23.46 -3.73
C LEU A 654 34.92 24.51 -4.40
N ALA A 655 34.43 25.74 -4.60
CA ALA A 655 35.25 26.84 -5.14
C ALA A 655 36.41 27.23 -4.22
N VAL A 656 36.22 27.22 -2.90
CA VAL A 656 37.26 27.46 -1.89
C VAL A 656 38.31 26.34 -1.87
N PHE A 657 37.88 25.09 -2.01
CA PHE A 657 38.78 23.94 -2.16
C PHE A 657 39.58 23.99 -3.48
N LEU A 658 38.93 24.35 -4.59
CA LEU A 658 39.58 24.59 -5.88
C LEU A 658 40.59 25.74 -5.81
N TYR A 659 40.29 26.83 -5.10
CA TYR A 659 41.23 27.92 -4.84
C TYR A 659 42.46 27.45 -4.05
N GLY A 660 42.27 26.67 -2.98
CA GLY A 660 43.36 26.06 -2.21
C GLY A 660 44.24 25.12 -3.04
N TYR A 661 43.63 24.38 -3.98
CA TYR A 661 44.34 23.50 -4.93
C TYR A 661 45.15 24.31 -5.96
N LEU A 662 44.55 25.34 -6.56
CA LEU A 662 45.20 26.17 -7.59
C LEU A 662 46.31 27.08 -7.03
N THR A 663 46.28 27.42 -5.73
CA THR A 663 47.28 28.27 -5.08
C THR A 663 48.36 27.50 -4.30
N ILE A 664 48.36 26.16 -4.36
CA ILE A 664 49.21 25.30 -3.51
C ILE A 664 50.72 25.51 -3.70
N ASP A 665 51.16 25.83 -4.91
CA ASP A 665 52.58 26.05 -5.26
C ASP A 665 53.03 27.53 -5.11
N THR A 666 52.17 28.41 -4.58
CA THR A 666 52.48 29.85 -4.43
C THR A 666 53.38 30.14 -3.22
N SER A 667 54.04 31.29 -3.24
CA SER A 667 54.89 31.78 -2.15
C SER A 667 54.14 32.19 -0.87
N GLU A 668 52.80 32.17 -0.87
CA GLU A 668 52.01 32.29 0.36
C GLU A 668 51.91 30.95 1.13
N ASN A 669 52.21 29.82 0.49
CA ASN A 669 52.24 28.52 1.14
C ASN A 669 53.59 28.28 1.85
N THR A 670 53.59 28.39 3.19
CA THR A 670 54.75 28.14 4.05
C THR A 670 55.30 26.70 3.94
N ALA A 671 54.55 25.75 3.38
CA ALA A 671 55.07 24.43 3.04
C ALA A 671 56.24 24.51 2.04
N SER A 672 56.23 25.49 1.13
CA SER A 672 57.29 25.65 0.12
C SER A 672 58.66 25.93 0.75
N GLU A 673 58.71 26.64 1.89
CA GLU A 673 59.95 26.88 2.63
C GLU A 673 60.50 25.58 3.25
N ILE A 674 59.63 24.75 3.83
CA ILE A 674 60.00 23.45 4.43
C ILE A 674 60.50 22.48 3.36
N CYS A 675 59.81 22.39 2.22
CA CYS A 675 60.09 21.36 1.22
C CYS A 675 61.32 21.68 0.37
N ASN A 676 61.63 22.96 0.15
CA ASN A 676 62.75 23.41 -0.69
C ASN A 676 64.05 23.70 0.10
N SER A 677 64.03 23.70 1.44
CA SER A 677 65.24 23.93 2.24
C SER A 677 66.29 22.81 2.09
N PRO A 678 67.59 23.07 2.32
CA PRO A 678 68.56 21.99 2.48
C PRO A 678 68.27 21.15 3.73
N ASN A 679 68.64 19.88 3.68
CA ASN A 679 68.46 18.94 4.80
C ASN A 679 69.20 19.45 6.05
N TRP A 680 68.76 19.04 7.25
CA TRP A 680 69.24 19.52 8.57
C TRP A 680 68.88 20.96 8.97
N THR A 681 68.15 21.73 8.15
CA THR A 681 67.70 23.09 8.55
C THR A 681 66.63 23.08 9.63
N PHE A 682 65.77 22.06 9.66
CA PHE A 682 64.58 21.98 10.51
C PHE A 682 64.55 20.66 11.30
N VAL A 683 65.59 20.39 12.09
CA VAL A 683 65.64 19.24 13.01
C VAL A 683 64.68 19.45 14.19
N MET A 684 63.72 18.56 14.32
CA MET A 684 62.62 18.61 15.29
C MET A 684 62.84 17.66 16.47
N CYS A 685 62.35 18.05 17.63
CA CYS A 685 62.45 17.28 18.87
C CYS A 685 61.63 15.97 18.82
N PRO A 686 62.04 14.92 19.55
CA PRO A 686 61.37 13.62 19.54
C PRO A 686 59.93 13.72 20.08
N LEU A 687 59.00 13.05 19.38
CA LEU A 687 57.57 13.09 19.68
C LEU A 687 57.20 12.26 20.93
N CYS A 688 57.95 11.19 21.21
CA CYS A 688 57.90 10.44 22.47
C CYS A 688 59.21 10.63 23.28
N GLU A 689 59.36 9.94 24.41
CA GLU A 689 60.58 9.97 25.22
C GLU A 689 61.77 9.30 24.51
N GLU A 690 62.99 9.77 24.76
CA GLU A 690 64.20 9.21 24.12
C GLU A 690 64.52 7.79 24.62
N GLU A 691 64.19 7.48 25.89
CA GLU A 691 64.28 6.14 26.50
C GLU A 691 63.42 5.08 25.78
N LEU A 692 62.39 5.53 25.06
CA LEU A 692 61.50 4.70 24.24
C LEU A 692 62.05 4.40 22.84
N GLY A 693 63.22 4.96 22.49
CA GLY A 693 63.81 4.84 21.15
C GLY A 693 63.31 5.89 20.14
N CYS A 694 62.64 6.96 20.57
CA CYS A 694 62.32 8.10 19.70
C CYS A 694 63.57 8.99 19.51
N GLY A 695 64.13 9.02 18.30
CA GLY A 695 65.14 9.99 17.89
C GLY A 695 64.56 11.32 17.40
N VAL A 696 65.45 12.30 17.19
CA VAL A 696 65.15 13.54 16.45
C VAL A 696 64.79 13.24 14.99
N TRP A 697 64.02 14.13 14.35
CA TRP A 697 63.53 13.95 12.98
C TRP A 697 63.58 15.26 12.18
N ASP A 698 63.92 15.22 10.89
CA ASP A 698 63.91 16.41 10.02
C ASP A 698 62.48 16.69 9.53
N LEU A 699 61.97 17.91 9.74
CA LEU A 699 60.64 18.35 9.32
C LEU A 699 60.38 18.11 7.82
N LYS A 700 61.43 18.21 6.99
CA LYS A 700 61.38 17.98 5.54
C LYS A 700 60.94 16.57 5.16
N THR A 701 61.09 15.57 6.03
CA THR A 701 60.57 14.20 5.81
C THR A 701 59.06 14.19 5.55
N SER A 702 58.31 15.14 6.13
CA SER A 702 56.86 15.26 5.98
C SER A 702 56.42 15.91 4.66
N CYS A 703 57.35 16.40 3.83
CA CYS A 703 57.12 16.86 2.46
C CYS A 703 57.12 15.74 1.41
N SER A 704 57.35 14.48 1.80
CA SER A 704 57.28 13.27 0.95
C SER A 704 57.89 13.39 -0.46
N ARG A 705 59.09 13.98 -0.57
CA ARG A 705 59.95 13.91 -1.76
C ARG A 705 61.35 13.43 -1.37
N ALA A 706 61.39 12.30 -0.66
CA ALA A 706 62.56 11.87 0.13
C ALA A 706 62.80 10.35 0.13
N ARG A 707 62.69 9.69 -1.03
CA ARG A 707 63.53 8.53 -1.34
C ARG A 707 63.74 8.44 -2.85
N ASN A 708 65.00 8.38 -3.27
CA ASN A 708 65.36 8.16 -4.67
C ASN A 708 65.41 6.66 -4.92
N ASP A 709 64.59 6.17 -5.84
CA ASP A 709 64.98 5.30 -6.97
C ASP A 709 63.73 5.08 -7.84
N LEU A 710 63.93 4.76 -9.13
CA LEU A 710 62.92 4.52 -10.17
C LEU A 710 62.09 5.74 -10.65
N ASP A 711 62.75 6.51 -11.51
CA ASP A 711 62.32 6.82 -12.89
C ASP A 711 61.07 7.70 -13.19
N GLN A 712 60.98 8.10 -14.46
CA GLN A 712 60.38 9.33 -14.94
C GLN A 712 59.03 9.13 -15.64
N ASP A 713 57.96 8.89 -14.88
CA ASP A 713 56.60 9.24 -15.30
C ASP A 713 55.88 10.05 -14.21
N GLN A 714 55.25 11.16 -14.61
CA GLN A 714 54.78 12.20 -13.69
C GLN A 714 53.29 12.50 -13.83
N ARG A 715 52.48 11.97 -12.90
CA ARG A 715 51.39 12.71 -12.22
C ARG A 715 50.80 11.93 -11.04
N SER A 716 50.26 12.70 -10.08
CA SER A 716 49.42 12.24 -8.96
C SER A 716 50.07 11.38 -7.86
N ARG A 717 50.59 12.05 -6.82
CA ARG A 717 50.20 11.85 -5.40
C ARG A 717 50.78 12.97 -4.52
N MET A 718 49.95 13.57 -3.66
CA MET A 718 50.25 14.82 -2.94
C MET A 718 51.01 14.62 -1.62
N ALA A 719 51.77 15.65 -1.21
CA ALA A 719 52.58 15.63 0.00
C ALA A 719 51.80 16.06 1.26
N ARG A 720 52.04 15.36 2.39
CA ARG A 720 51.22 15.48 3.62
C ARG A 720 51.20 16.90 4.22
N ILE A 721 52.29 17.67 4.12
CA ILE A 721 52.29 19.08 4.53
C ILE A 721 51.58 19.98 3.49
N MET A 722 51.82 19.79 2.19
CA MET A 722 51.18 20.58 1.13
C MET A 722 49.65 20.44 1.17
N THR A 723 49.14 19.23 1.42
CA THR A 723 47.70 18.97 1.61
C THR A 723 47.09 19.71 2.80
N SER A 724 47.88 20.20 3.77
CA SER A 724 47.35 21.01 4.89
C SER A 724 46.84 22.38 4.43
N TYR A 725 47.55 23.03 3.50
CA TYR A 725 47.15 24.32 2.93
C TYR A 725 45.81 24.26 2.15
N LEU A 726 45.45 23.08 1.65
CA LEU A 726 44.15 22.83 1.00
C LEU A 726 42.96 23.05 1.94
N PHE A 727 43.17 22.95 3.26
CA PHE A 727 42.16 23.14 4.30
C PHE A 727 42.44 24.37 5.20
N ASP A 728 43.71 24.77 5.39
CA ASP A 728 44.13 25.97 6.13
C ASP A 728 44.64 27.09 5.18
N ASN A 729 43.72 27.70 4.42
CA ASN A 729 44.01 28.85 3.55
C ASN A 729 43.07 30.04 3.84
N PRO A 730 43.41 31.28 3.42
CA PRO A 730 42.62 32.47 3.76
C PRO A 730 41.15 32.44 3.30
N ALA A 731 40.82 31.66 2.27
CA ALA A 731 39.45 31.54 1.78
C ALA A 731 38.57 30.64 2.67
N THR A 732 39.13 29.71 3.47
CA THR A 732 38.33 28.92 4.43
C THR A 732 37.84 29.75 5.61
N VAL A 733 38.58 30.81 5.99
CA VAL A 733 38.14 31.82 6.97
C VAL A 733 36.92 32.59 6.45
N ALA A 734 36.97 33.07 5.20
CA ALA A 734 35.82 33.74 4.57
C ALA A 734 34.62 32.80 4.40
N TYR A 735 34.87 31.52 4.10
CA TYR A 735 33.84 30.50 4.00
C TYR A 735 33.16 30.20 5.34
N ALA A 736 33.91 30.16 6.44
CA ALA A 736 33.34 29.98 7.78
C ALA A 736 32.41 31.14 8.18
N VAL A 737 32.71 32.38 7.78
CA VAL A 737 31.79 33.52 7.93
C VAL A 737 30.53 33.33 7.07
N PHE A 738 30.68 32.96 5.80
CA PHE A 738 29.55 32.69 4.90
C PHE A 738 28.62 31.59 5.44
N VAL A 739 29.17 30.47 5.90
CA VAL A 739 28.39 29.35 6.44
C VAL A 739 27.72 29.71 7.77
N SER A 740 28.37 30.52 8.61
CA SER A 740 27.76 31.03 9.85
C SER A 740 26.52 31.88 9.57
N PHE A 741 26.55 32.74 8.55
CA PHE A 741 25.37 33.48 8.11
C PHE A 741 24.34 32.60 7.42
N TRP A 742 24.77 31.69 6.53
CA TRP A 742 23.88 30.74 5.86
C TRP A 742 23.07 29.89 6.84
N ALA A 743 23.67 29.43 7.94
CA ALA A 743 22.99 28.62 8.94
C ALA A 743 21.82 29.38 9.60
N VAL A 744 21.98 30.67 9.87
CA VAL A 744 20.90 31.52 10.41
C VAL A 744 19.87 31.84 9.34
N PHE A 745 20.29 32.26 8.13
CA PHE A 745 19.37 32.53 7.02
C PHE A 745 18.51 31.31 6.65
N PHE A 746 19.06 30.10 6.72
CA PHE A 746 18.31 28.86 6.50
C PHE A 746 17.23 28.64 7.57
N LEU A 747 17.54 28.86 8.85
CA LEU A 747 16.58 28.66 9.94
C LEU A 747 15.47 29.71 9.94
N GLU A 748 15.78 30.99 9.70
CA GLU A 748 14.76 32.02 9.56
C GLU A 748 13.92 31.83 8.28
N TYR A 749 14.49 31.29 7.20
CA TYR A 749 13.69 30.85 6.06
C TYR A 749 12.78 29.66 6.43
N TRP A 750 13.29 28.68 7.17
CA TRP A 750 12.52 27.49 7.54
C TRP A 750 11.32 27.86 8.41
N LYS A 751 11.50 28.61 9.49
CA LYS A 751 10.46 29.13 10.41
C LYS A 751 9.27 29.72 9.64
N ARG A 752 9.54 30.51 8.59
CA ARG A 752 8.53 31.15 7.72
C ARG A 752 7.85 30.16 6.77
N LYS A 753 8.60 29.17 6.26
CA LYS A 753 8.08 28.11 5.39
C LYS A 753 7.25 27.08 6.16
N GLU A 754 7.63 26.80 7.41
CA GLU A 754 6.96 25.97 8.39
C GLU A 754 5.57 26.52 8.71
N ILE A 755 5.46 27.77 9.17
CA ILE A 755 4.17 28.46 9.36
C ILE A 755 3.30 28.44 8.07
N THR A 756 3.92 28.60 6.90
CA THR A 756 3.21 28.50 5.62
C THR A 756 2.65 27.10 5.36
N LEU A 757 3.38 26.03 5.71
CA LEU A 757 2.90 24.64 5.60
C LEU A 757 1.84 24.33 6.66
N ALA A 758 2.06 24.74 7.91
CA ALA A 758 1.12 24.54 9.03
C ALA A 758 -0.27 25.12 8.73
N TYR A 759 -0.31 26.31 8.14
CA TYR A 759 -1.56 26.92 7.66
C TYR A 759 -2.13 26.21 6.42
N GLN A 760 -1.31 25.86 5.42
CA GLN A 760 -1.76 25.11 4.24
C GLN A 760 -2.28 23.70 4.57
N TRP A 761 -2.00 23.21 5.78
CA TRP A 761 -2.38 21.88 6.25
C TRP A 761 -3.33 21.91 7.46
N ASP A 762 -3.93 23.06 7.78
CA ASP A 762 -4.95 23.24 8.83
C ASP A 762 -4.53 22.76 10.24
N VAL A 763 -3.23 22.84 10.54
CA VAL A 763 -2.61 22.44 11.82
C VAL A 763 -1.98 23.60 12.59
N LEU A 764 -2.00 24.82 12.06
CA LEU A 764 -1.53 26.02 12.76
C LEU A 764 -2.30 26.22 14.09
N GLY A 765 -1.62 26.14 15.23
CA GLY A 765 -2.24 26.28 16.57
C GLY A 765 -2.76 24.97 17.18
N PHE A 766 -2.55 23.83 16.51
CA PHE A 766 -3.04 22.50 16.94
C PHE A 766 -2.65 22.15 18.39
N GLU A 767 -1.45 22.50 18.83
CA GLU A 767 -0.92 22.09 20.14
C GLU A 767 -1.53 22.86 21.32
N GLU A 768 -1.93 24.11 21.11
CA GLU A 768 -2.57 24.94 22.14
C GLU A 768 -4.09 24.73 22.18
N GLU A 769 -4.74 24.58 21.01
CA GLU A 769 -6.20 24.51 20.90
C GLU A 769 -6.77 23.07 20.94
N GLU A 770 -6.02 22.06 20.47
CA GLU A 770 -6.59 20.74 20.14
C GLU A 770 -5.82 19.51 20.67
N GLU A 771 -4.57 19.61 21.13
CA GLU A 771 -3.84 18.43 21.61
C GLU A 771 -4.35 17.94 22.99
N ARG A 772 -4.71 16.66 23.03
CA ARG A 772 -5.30 16.00 24.20
C ARG A 772 -4.24 15.47 25.18
N PRO A 773 -4.56 15.36 26.48
CA PRO A 773 -3.75 14.59 27.43
C PRO A 773 -3.64 13.12 26.97
N ARG A 774 -2.42 12.58 26.98
CA ARG A 774 -2.14 11.19 26.52
C ARG A 774 -2.97 10.19 27.32
N PRO A 775 -3.48 9.08 26.72
CA PRO A 775 -4.28 8.10 27.44
C PRO A 775 -3.61 7.56 28.71
N THR A 776 -2.32 7.23 28.65
CA THR A 776 -1.55 6.72 29.80
C THR A 776 -1.38 7.76 30.91
N PHE A 777 -1.20 9.04 30.56
CA PHE A 777 -1.20 10.15 31.51
C PHE A 777 -2.59 10.31 32.13
N ALA A 778 -3.66 10.31 31.32
CA ALA A 778 -5.04 10.46 31.76
C ALA A 778 -5.52 9.35 32.73
N ALA A 779 -5.00 8.12 32.60
CA ALA A 779 -5.31 7.02 33.51
C ALA A 779 -4.48 7.01 34.81
N LEU A 780 -3.27 7.58 34.79
CA LEU A 780 -2.33 7.60 35.92
C LEU A 780 -2.31 8.93 36.69
N ALA A 781 -2.98 9.97 36.19
CA ALA A 781 -3.07 11.28 36.83
C ALA A 781 -3.72 11.18 38.23
N PRO A 782 -3.11 11.76 39.28
CA PRO A 782 -3.62 11.68 40.65
C PRO A 782 -4.72 12.71 40.96
N ALA A 783 -5.00 13.64 40.04
CA ALA A 783 -5.94 14.74 40.20
C ALA A 783 -6.62 15.09 38.86
N VAL A 784 -7.67 15.91 38.94
CA VAL A 784 -8.36 16.52 37.80
C VAL A 784 -8.49 18.01 38.12
N GLU A 785 -8.19 18.87 37.15
CA GLU A 785 -8.25 20.33 37.27
C GLU A 785 -9.04 20.92 36.10
N ARG A 786 -9.55 22.15 36.25
CA ARG A 786 -10.24 22.85 35.16
C ARG A 786 -9.22 23.57 34.27
N ASN A 787 -9.10 23.15 33.01
CA ASN A 787 -8.25 23.82 32.02
C ASN A 787 -8.75 25.28 31.83
N PRO A 788 -7.88 26.30 31.96
CA PRO A 788 -8.27 27.71 31.85
C PRO A 788 -8.60 28.15 30.41
N VAL A 789 -8.13 27.41 29.39
CA VAL A 789 -8.37 27.71 27.96
C VAL A 789 -9.66 27.05 27.49
N THR A 790 -9.78 25.72 27.62
CA THR A 790 -10.96 24.97 27.14
C THR A 790 -12.15 25.05 28.10
N GLY A 791 -11.91 25.40 29.37
CA GLY A 791 -12.94 25.40 30.41
C GLY A 791 -13.40 24.01 30.85
N LEU A 792 -12.80 22.93 30.33
CA LEU A 792 -13.12 21.53 30.63
C LEU A 792 -12.37 21.03 31.88
N LEU A 793 -12.85 19.93 32.47
CA LEU A 793 -12.16 19.23 33.56
C LEU A 793 -11.23 18.16 32.97
N GLU A 794 -9.93 18.36 33.11
CA GLU A 794 -8.88 17.51 32.54
C GLU A 794 -8.01 16.85 33.62
N PRO A 795 -7.47 15.64 33.36
CA PRO A 795 -6.49 15.01 34.25
C PRO A 795 -5.26 15.92 34.46
N HIS A 796 -4.83 16.09 35.71
CA HIS A 796 -3.71 16.97 36.08
C HIS A 796 -2.67 16.22 36.93
N PHE A 797 -1.39 16.53 36.71
CA PHE A 797 -0.27 16.01 37.50
C PHE A 797 0.48 17.15 38.22
N PRO A 798 0.34 17.31 39.55
CA PRO A 798 0.82 18.50 40.26
C PRO A 798 2.31 18.82 40.05
N PRO A 799 2.68 20.08 39.77
CA PRO A 799 4.07 20.46 39.46
C PRO A 799 5.03 20.17 40.61
N GLU A 800 4.58 20.30 41.86
CA GLU A 800 5.32 19.92 43.07
C GLU A 800 5.84 18.47 43.04
N LYS A 801 5.09 17.56 42.39
CA LYS A 801 5.42 16.13 42.25
C LYS A 801 6.19 15.85 40.95
N ARG A 802 6.13 16.75 39.96
CA ARG A 802 6.84 16.65 38.66
C ARG A 802 8.27 17.17 38.78
N PHE A 803 8.45 18.33 39.42
CA PHE A 803 9.74 19.01 39.59
C PHE A 803 10.87 18.11 40.14
N PRO A 804 10.73 17.40 41.28
CA PRO A 804 11.81 16.54 41.79
C PRO A 804 12.12 15.34 40.87
N ARG A 805 11.16 14.90 40.03
CA ARG A 805 11.42 13.86 39.01
C ARG A 805 12.25 14.40 37.87
N VAL A 806 11.86 15.55 37.30
CA VAL A 806 12.58 16.20 36.21
C VAL A 806 14.00 16.59 36.63
N VAL A 807 14.20 17.10 37.85
CA VAL A 807 15.53 17.39 38.41
C VAL A 807 16.38 16.12 38.56
N SER A 808 15.79 15.01 39.03
CA SER A 808 16.47 13.71 39.09
C SER A 808 16.83 13.17 37.69
N GLY A 809 15.97 13.41 36.70
CA GLY A 809 16.26 13.09 35.30
C GLY A 809 17.45 13.88 34.74
N ILE A 810 17.46 15.20 34.94
CA ILE A 810 18.59 16.07 34.56
C ILE A 810 19.89 15.61 35.23
N ALA A 811 19.86 15.22 36.50
CA ALA A 811 21.04 14.68 37.19
C ALA A 811 21.55 13.36 36.57
N ILE A 812 20.66 12.45 36.17
CA ILE A 812 21.02 11.21 35.47
C ILE A 812 21.66 11.51 34.09
N ILE A 813 21.13 12.49 33.36
CA ILE A 813 21.65 12.90 32.05
C ILE A 813 23.06 13.49 32.18
N VAL A 814 23.29 14.39 33.15
CA VAL A 814 24.62 14.96 33.44
C VAL A 814 25.62 13.87 33.84
N CYS A 815 25.18 12.87 34.62
CA CYS A 815 26.00 11.70 34.96
C CYS A 815 26.39 10.89 33.70
N MET A 816 25.45 10.65 32.79
CA MET A 816 25.69 9.92 31.53
C MET A 816 26.60 10.69 30.55
N VAL A 817 26.46 12.02 30.45
CA VAL A 817 27.39 12.87 29.69
C VAL A 817 28.79 12.84 30.30
N SER A 818 28.90 12.86 31.63
CA SER A 818 30.19 12.72 32.33
C SER A 818 30.85 11.36 32.07
N LEU A 819 30.04 10.29 32.01
CA LEU A 819 30.49 8.94 31.68
C LEU A 819 31.06 8.83 30.25
N VAL A 820 30.44 9.49 29.27
CA VAL A 820 30.98 9.59 27.89
C VAL A 820 32.36 10.26 27.88
N VAL A 821 32.52 11.37 28.61
CA VAL A 821 33.82 12.06 28.72
C VAL A 821 34.88 11.19 29.40
N LEU A 822 34.51 10.43 30.45
CA LEU A 822 35.40 9.47 31.10
C LEU A 822 35.85 8.35 30.14
N PHE A 823 34.94 7.80 29.32
CA PHE A 823 35.30 6.81 28.30
C PHE A 823 36.20 7.40 27.20
N MET A 824 35.96 8.63 26.75
CA MET A 824 36.84 9.33 25.80
C MET A 824 38.25 9.50 26.38
N VAL A 825 38.38 9.90 27.64
CA VAL A 825 39.69 9.95 28.34
C VAL A 825 40.30 8.56 28.45
N GLY A 826 39.50 7.52 28.69
CA GLY A 826 39.93 6.11 28.66
C GLY A 826 40.52 5.68 27.30
N VAL A 827 39.93 6.11 26.18
CA VAL A 827 40.48 5.87 24.82
C VAL A 827 41.83 6.58 24.65
N ILE A 828 41.99 7.80 25.16
CA ILE A 828 43.25 8.55 25.09
C ILE A 828 44.33 7.84 25.95
N VAL A 829 44.01 7.45 27.18
CA VAL A 829 44.93 6.69 28.05
C VAL A 829 45.30 5.33 27.44
N TYR A 830 44.36 4.62 26.81
CA TYR A 830 44.64 3.41 26.04
C TYR A 830 45.68 3.65 24.92
N LYS A 831 45.55 4.74 24.15
CA LYS A 831 46.53 5.08 23.11
C LYS A 831 47.92 5.30 23.69
N LEU A 832 48.03 6.06 24.79
CA LEU A 832 49.30 6.33 25.47
C LEU A 832 49.93 5.06 26.07
N LEU A 833 49.12 4.10 26.54
CA LEU A 833 49.61 2.82 27.07
C LEU A 833 50.07 1.85 25.97
N VAL A 834 49.35 1.78 24.83
CA VAL A 834 49.67 0.84 23.75
C VAL A 834 50.83 1.32 22.86
N ILE A 835 51.07 2.63 22.75
CA ILE A 835 52.16 3.17 21.93
C ILE A 835 53.56 2.86 22.50
N HIS A 836 53.70 2.81 23.84
CA HIS A 836 54.95 2.52 24.54
C HIS A 836 55.57 1.15 24.14
N PRO A 837 54.89 -0.01 24.28
CA PRO A 837 55.45 -1.29 23.86
C PRO A 837 55.62 -1.41 22.33
N LEU A 838 54.85 -0.68 21.52
CA LEU A 838 55.00 -0.71 20.06
C LEU A 838 56.25 0.04 19.57
N TYR A 839 56.63 1.16 20.19
CA TYR A 839 57.90 1.83 19.87
C TYR A 839 59.12 1.02 20.34
N LYS A 840 59.03 0.35 21.49
CA LYS A 840 60.10 -0.51 22.02
C LYS A 840 60.41 -1.73 21.15
N ASN A 841 59.50 -2.14 20.25
CA ASN A 841 59.71 -3.25 19.33
C ASN A 841 60.14 -2.75 17.94
N PRO A 842 61.40 -2.95 17.49
CA PRO A 842 61.92 -2.34 16.27
C PRO A 842 61.18 -2.73 14.99
N GLN A 843 60.56 -3.91 14.95
CA GLN A 843 59.72 -4.36 13.82
C GLN A 843 58.39 -3.57 13.71
N PHE A 844 57.86 -3.06 14.82
CA PHE A 844 56.59 -2.34 14.87
C PHE A 844 56.76 -0.82 15.02
N GLN A 845 57.96 -0.34 15.38
CA GLN A 845 58.29 1.07 15.61
C GLN A 845 57.82 2.01 14.48
N GLN A 846 57.94 1.60 13.21
CA GLN A 846 57.50 2.38 12.04
C GLN A 846 55.97 2.43 11.85
N TYR A 847 55.25 1.41 12.35
CA TYR A 847 53.80 1.28 12.22
C TYR A 847 53.05 1.69 13.51
N ALA A 848 53.74 1.86 14.63
CA ALA A 848 53.20 2.07 15.97
C ALA A 848 52.10 3.15 16.02
N ALA A 849 52.39 4.35 15.51
CA ALA A 849 51.44 5.47 15.49
C ALA A 849 50.18 5.16 14.64
N THR A 850 50.34 4.50 13.49
CA THR A 850 49.23 4.09 12.63
C THR A 850 48.35 3.04 13.31
N ILE A 851 48.98 2.01 13.90
CA ILE A 851 48.28 0.93 14.63
C ILE A 851 47.47 1.52 15.78
N VAL A 852 48.10 2.34 16.64
CA VAL A 852 47.43 2.98 17.80
C VAL A 852 46.30 3.92 17.39
N SER A 853 46.48 4.66 16.30
CA SER A 853 45.42 5.53 15.77
C SER A 853 44.23 4.71 15.25
N VAL A 854 44.47 3.60 14.56
CA VAL A 854 43.41 2.73 14.03
C VAL A 854 42.70 1.96 15.16
N THR A 855 43.43 1.26 16.04
CA THR A 855 42.80 0.48 17.11
C THR A 855 42.05 1.37 18.11
N GLY A 856 42.62 2.52 18.47
CA GLY A 856 41.95 3.50 19.34
C GLY A 856 40.69 4.08 18.71
N SER A 857 40.64 4.26 17.39
CA SER A 857 39.45 4.75 16.69
C SER A 857 38.36 3.69 16.58
N ILE A 858 38.73 2.42 16.32
CA ILE A 858 37.80 1.28 16.34
C ILE A 858 37.22 1.09 17.74
N MET A 859 38.05 1.15 18.79
CA MET A 859 37.60 1.03 20.17
C MET A 859 36.62 2.16 20.55
N ASN A 860 36.92 3.40 20.14
CA ASN A 860 36.02 4.54 20.34
C ASN A 860 34.66 4.34 19.65
N LEU A 861 34.65 3.84 18.40
CA LEU A 861 33.42 3.57 17.65
C LEU A 861 32.56 2.48 18.34
N ILE A 862 33.19 1.39 18.81
CA ILE A 862 32.49 0.31 19.53
C ILE A 862 31.87 0.84 20.83
N ILE A 863 32.61 1.65 21.59
CA ILE A 863 32.11 2.29 22.82
C ILE A 863 30.91 3.20 22.51
N ILE A 864 31.02 4.07 21.49
CA ILE A 864 29.94 4.95 21.04
C ILE A 864 28.66 4.14 20.76
N MET A 865 28.76 3.09 19.93
CA MET A 865 27.60 2.27 19.53
C MET A 865 26.91 1.58 20.71
N ILE A 866 27.69 1.02 21.65
CA ILE A 866 27.14 0.36 22.85
C ILE A 866 26.46 1.39 23.75
N LEU A 867 27.12 2.52 24.02
CA LEU A 867 26.60 3.57 24.89
C LEU A 867 25.31 4.20 24.34
N SER A 868 25.23 4.44 23.02
CA SER A 868 24.02 4.93 22.36
C SER A 868 22.80 4.03 22.65
N LYS A 869 22.90 2.72 22.44
CA LYS A 869 21.77 1.79 22.62
C LYS A 869 21.42 1.51 24.10
N VAL A 870 22.36 1.70 25.03
CA VAL A 870 22.07 1.66 26.48
C VAL A 870 21.30 2.93 26.90
N TYR A 871 21.77 4.11 26.48
CA TYR A 871 21.15 5.38 26.87
C TYR A 871 19.75 5.56 26.27
N GLU A 872 19.54 5.19 25.01
CA GLU A 872 18.25 5.24 24.32
C GLU A 872 17.13 4.57 25.16
N LYS A 873 17.38 3.34 25.63
CA LYS A 873 16.45 2.62 26.51
C LYS A 873 16.24 3.31 27.87
N LEU A 874 17.30 3.87 28.45
CA LEU A 874 17.20 4.61 29.72
C LEU A 874 16.38 5.90 29.55
N ALA A 875 16.52 6.60 28.43
CA ALA A 875 15.79 7.82 28.13
C ALA A 875 14.28 7.57 28.04
N HIS A 876 13.83 6.48 27.39
CA HIS A 876 12.41 6.08 27.39
C HIS A 876 11.87 5.83 28.80
N VAL A 877 12.59 5.05 29.62
CA VAL A 877 12.18 4.75 31.02
C VAL A 877 12.10 6.02 31.87
N LEU A 878 13.08 6.90 31.75
CA LEU A 878 13.12 8.18 32.46
C LEU A 878 11.98 9.12 32.03
N ASN A 879 11.76 9.25 30.71
CA ASN A 879 10.75 10.16 30.18
C ASN A 879 9.32 9.68 30.47
N HIS A 880 9.09 8.37 30.59
CA HIS A 880 7.83 7.83 31.10
C HIS A 880 7.62 8.18 32.60
N TRP A 881 8.67 8.09 33.41
CA TRP A 881 8.61 8.42 34.85
C TRP A 881 8.36 9.91 35.12
N GLU A 882 8.76 10.81 34.22
CA GLU A 882 8.54 12.26 34.31
C GLU A 882 7.08 12.73 34.11
N MET A 883 6.18 11.86 33.61
CA MET A 883 4.73 12.13 33.46
C MET A 883 4.40 13.41 32.66
N HIS A 884 4.78 13.43 31.38
CA HIS A 884 4.40 14.48 30.41
C HIS A 884 2.92 14.41 30.01
N ARG A 885 2.24 15.58 29.87
CA ARG A 885 0.77 15.65 29.65
C ARG A 885 0.40 15.21 28.24
N THR A 886 0.97 15.87 27.23
CA THR A 886 0.65 15.66 25.80
C THR A 886 1.71 14.82 25.10
N GLN A 887 1.41 14.31 23.90
CA GLN A 887 2.34 13.46 23.16
C GLN A 887 3.49 14.29 22.58
N THR A 888 3.25 15.53 22.12
CA THR A 888 4.32 16.47 21.75
C THR A 888 5.23 16.75 22.96
N GLU A 889 4.70 17.11 24.14
CA GLU A 889 5.51 17.27 25.37
C GLU A 889 6.42 16.06 25.63
N TYR A 890 5.87 14.85 25.48
CA TYR A 890 6.61 13.60 25.73
C TYR A 890 7.72 13.38 24.69
N GLU A 891 7.42 13.51 23.40
CA GLU A 891 8.38 13.27 22.33
C GLU A 891 9.50 14.32 22.28
N ASP A 892 9.19 15.59 22.53
CA ASP A 892 10.19 16.66 22.62
C ASP A 892 11.13 16.44 23.80
N ASN A 893 10.58 16.11 24.96
CA ASN A 893 11.39 15.85 26.15
C ASN A 893 12.21 14.56 26.04
N LEU A 894 11.76 13.56 25.29
CA LEU A 894 12.57 12.38 24.96
C LEU A 894 13.68 12.76 23.97
N THR A 895 13.32 13.48 22.91
CA THR A 895 14.22 13.92 21.83
C THR A 895 15.37 14.74 22.36
N LEU A 896 15.09 15.75 23.19
CA LEU A 896 16.13 16.59 23.81
C LEU A 896 17.11 15.76 24.66
N LYS A 897 16.60 14.79 25.44
CA LYS A 897 17.43 13.91 26.27
C LYS A 897 18.34 13.02 25.42
N VAL A 898 17.82 12.42 24.36
CA VAL A 898 18.61 11.56 23.46
C VAL A 898 19.58 12.39 22.64
N PHE A 899 19.17 13.55 22.12
CA PHE A 899 20.05 14.46 21.38
C PHE A 899 21.26 14.91 22.23
N ILE A 900 21.06 15.41 23.46
CA ILE A 900 22.15 15.88 24.33
C ILE A 900 23.21 14.78 24.54
N PHE A 901 22.76 13.54 24.76
CA PHE A 901 23.67 12.41 24.93
C PHE A 901 24.39 12.05 23.64
N GLN A 902 23.67 11.86 22.54
CA GLN A 902 24.24 11.47 21.24
C GLN A 902 25.20 12.53 20.71
N PHE A 903 24.87 13.81 20.87
CA PHE A 903 25.73 14.95 20.56
C PHE A 903 27.07 14.83 21.31
N MET A 904 27.05 14.63 22.62
CA MET A 904 28.28 14.43 23.39
C MET A 904 29.03 13.14 23.02
N ASN A 905 28.31 12.06 22.69
CA ASN A 905 28.89 10.78 22.27
C ASN A 905 29.66 10.90 20.94
N PHE A 906 29.09 11.57 19.93
CA PHE A 906 29.76 11.77 18.64
C PHE A 906 30.81 12.91 18.66
N PHE A 907 30.47 14.08 19.20
CA PHE A 907 31.31 15.27 19.07
C PHE A 907 32.44 15.40 20.11
N SER A 908 32.39 14.71 21.26
CA SER A 908 33.44 14.81 22.30
C SER A 908 34.86 14.55 21.78
N SER A 909 35.04 13.45 21.04
CA SER A 909 36.34 13.09 20.42
C SER A 909 36.84 14.14 19.42
N ILE A 910 35.91 14.83 18.74
CA ILE A 910 36.19 15.87 17.74
C ILE A 910 36.58 17.18 18.43
N PHE A 911 35.84 17.58 19.48
CA PHE A 911 36.18 18.72 20.33
C PHE A 911 37.54 18.56 21.03
N TYR A 912 37.90 17.34 21.45
CA TYR A 912 39.23 17.05 21.97
C TYR A 912 40.35 17.35 20.95
N ILE A 913 40.21 16.85 19.71
CA ILE A 913 41.18 17.09 18.62
C ILE A 913 41.22 18.57 18.23
N ALA A 914 40.06 19.24 18.20
CA ALA A 914 39.94 20.65 17.83
C ALA A 914 40.63 21.60 18.81
N PHE A 915 40.38 21.44 20.12
CA PHE A 915 40.66 22.48 21.12
C PHE A 915 41.67 22.08 22.20
N PHE A 916 41.84 20.79 22.50
CA PHE A 916 42.68 20.33 23.63
C PHE A 916 43.98 19.66 23.19
N LYS A 917 43.92 18.85 22.12
CA LYS A 917 45.08 18.10 21.62
C LYS A 917 46.23 19.04 21.23
N GLY A 918 47.45 18.70 21.65
CA GLY A 918 48.64 19.50 21.37
C GLY A 918 48.71 20.88 22.04
N LYS A 919 47.73 21.27 22.87
CA LYS A 919 47.74 22.58 23.59
C LYS A 919 48.34 22.48 25.00
N LEU A 920 48.21 21.32 25.64
CA LEU A 920 48.58 21.08 27.04
C LEU A 920 49.80 20.13 27.15
N VAL A 921 50.87 20.43 26.42
CA VAL A 921 52.06 19.56 26.27
C VAL A 921 53.27 20.02 27.09
N GLY A 922 53.41 21.33 27.35
CA GLY A 922 54.64 21.91 27.91
C GLY A 922 55.72 22.10 26.84
N TYR A 923 56.99 22.02 27.23
CA TYR A 923 58.16 22.19 26.35
C TYR A 923 59.26 21.17 26.68
N PRO A 924 60.27 20.95 25.80
CA PRO A 924 61.35 20.01 26.08
C PRO A 924 62.03 20.27 27.43
N GLY A 925 62.15 19.22 28.25
CA GLY A 925 62.65 19.29 29.63
C GLY A 925 61.59 19.61 30.70
N ASN A 926 60.39 20.04 30.32
CA ASN A 926 59.27 20.31 31.24
C ASN A 926 57.93 20.02 30.52
N TYR A 927 57.67 18.73 30.30
CA TYR A 927 56.42 18.25 29.71
C TYR A 927 55.34 18.07 30.77
N THR A 928 54.11 18.45 30.45
CA THR A 928 52.94 18.08 31.25
C THR A 928 52.60 16.61 31.04
N THR A 929 52.50 15.85 32.14
CA THR A 929 52.18 14.42 32.12
C THR A 929 50.79 14.14 32.67
N LEU A 930 50.11 13.16 32.07
CA LEU A 930 48.81 12.64 32.50
C LEU A 930 49.01 11.19 32.95
N LEU A 931 48.75 10.89 34.23
CA LEU A 931 49.05 9.59 34.84
C LEU A 931 50.53 9.15 34.68
N GLY A 932 51.46 10.13 34.61
CA GLY A 932 52.89 9.89 34.37
C GLY A 932 53.30 9.76 32.90
N LEU A 933 52.36 9.80 31.95
CA LEU A 933 52.63 9.69 30.51
C LEU A 933 52.59 11.07 29.83
N ARG A 934 53.52 11.33 28.89
CA ARG A 934 53.51 12.56 28.05
C ARG A 934 52.25 12.63 27.18
N THR A 935 51.58 13.78 27.17
CA THR A 935 50.32 14.00 26.42
C THR A 935 50.49 13.99 24.89
N GLU A 936 49.43 13.62 24.16
CA GLU A 936 49.45 13.62 22.68
C GLU A 936 49.73 15.01 22.08
N GLN A 937 50.64 15.04 21.10
CA GLN A 937 50.88 16.17 20.19
C GLN A 937 50.12 15.97 18.87
N CYS A 938 49.93 17.04 18.10
CA CYS A 938 49.39 16.96 16.74
C CYS A 938 50.49 16.62 15.72
N SER A 939 50.11 15.96 14.62
CA SER A 939 50.98 15.64 13.49
C SER A 939 51.59 16.89 12.83
N PRO A 940 52.69 16.76 12.04
CA PRO A 940 53.34 17.88 11.35
C PRO A 940 52.46 18.66 10.37
N GLY A 941 51.35 18.06 9.91
CA GLY A 941 50.32 18.74 9.09
C GLY A 941 49.36 19.63 9.89
N GLY A 942 49.53 19.74 11.22
CA GLY A 942 48.67 20.52 12.11
C GLY A 942 47.41 19.78 12.60
N CYS A 943 46.87 20.22 13.73
CA CYS A 943 45.66 19.62 14.32
C CYS A 943 44.43 19.75 13.41
N LEU A 944 44.36 20.80 12.57
CA LEU A 944 43.26 21.03 11.63
C LEU A 944 43.17 19.94 10.56
N MET A 945 44.31 19.38 10.12
CA MET A 945 44.35 18.25 9.18
C MET A 945 43.86 16.95 9.84
N GLU A 946 44.26 16.67 11.09
CA GLU A 946 43.73 15.52 11.84
C GLU A 946 42.22 15.65 12.08
N LEU A 947 41.74 16.86 12.39
CA LEU A 947 40.34 17.19 12.54
C LEU A 947 39.56 16.99 11.23
N ALA A 948 40.07 17.49 10.10
CA ALA A 948 39.47 17.31 8.78
C ALA A 948 39.41 15.83 8.37
N GLN A 949 40.48 15.06 8.63
CA GLN A 949 40.50 13.61 8.39
C GLN A 949 39.47 12.89 9.27
N GLN A 950 39.41 13.21 10.57
CA GLN A 950 38.45 12.60 11.50
C GLN A 950 37.00 12.92 11.10
N LEU A 951 36.72 14.17 10.71
CA LEU A 951 35.41 14.59 10.21
C LEU A 951 35.04 13.88 8.91
N ALA A 952 35.95 13.79 7.94
CA ALA A 952 35.68 13.07 6.69
C ALA A 952 35.43 11.58 6.92
N VAL A 953 36.18 10.93 7.81
CA VAL A 953 35.98 9.51 8.16
C VAL A 953 34.68 9.29 8.92
N ILE A 954 34.33 10.15 9.89
CA ILE A 954 33.06 10.04 10.62
C ILE A 954 31.89 10.34 9.70
N MET A 955 31.90 11.48 8.99
CA MET A 955 30.78 11.92 8.16
C MET A 955 30.54 10.97 6.98
N VAL A 956 31.54 10.79 6.10
CA VAL A 956 31.36 9.95 4.90
C VAL A 956 31.31 8.46 5.27
N GLY A 957 32.07 8.04 6.27
CA GLY A 957 32.11 6.63 6.71
C GLY A 957 30.85 6.19 7.47
N LYS A 958 30.34 7.00 8.40
CA LYS A 958 29.05 6.71 9.07
C LYS A 958 27.95 6.65 8.03
N GLN A 959 27.88 7.63 7.12
CA GLN A 959 26.81 7.72 6.14
C GLN A 959 26.79 6.50 5.21
N ILE A 960 27.93 6.14 4.58
CA ILE A 960 28.00 4.94 3.74
C ILE A 960 27.58 3.68 4.51
N ILE A 961 27.92 3.56 5.80
CA ILE A 961 27.48 2.44 6.64
C ILE A 961 25.98 2.53 6.97
N GLY A 962 25.45 3.72 7.22
CA GLY A 962 24.04 4.01 7.49
C GLY A 962 23.17 3.60 6.31
N ASN A 963 23.35 4.21 5.14
CA ASN A 963 22.60 3.91 3.93
C ASN A 963 22.73 2.42 3.52
N ILE A 964 23.88 1.77 3.75
CA ILE A 964 24.03 0.32 3.54
C ILE A 964 23.21 -0.48 4.56
N GLN A 965 23.26 -0.14 5.84
CA GLN A 965 22.43 -0.81 6.86
C GLN A 965 20.95 -0.59 6.60
N GLU A 966 20.54 0.60 6.19
CA GLU A 966 19.17 0.98 5.90
C GLU A 966 18.60 0.22 4.69
N VAL A 967 19.40 -0.05 3.65
CA VAL A 967 18.94 -0.88 2.52
C VAL A 967 19.03 -2.39 2.84
N VAL A 968 20.07 -2.84 3.54
CA VAL A 968 20.36 -4.28 3.70
C VAL A 968 19.65 -4.89 4.93
N VAL A 969 19.46 -4.16 6.03
CA VAL A 969 18.81 -4.69 7.24
C VAL A 969 17.32 -4.96 7.00
N PRO A 970 16.53 -4.13 6.30
CA PRO A 970 15.16 -4.45 5.90
C PRO A 970 15.06 -5.76 5.10
N GLU A 971 15.89 -5.95 4.07
CA GLU A 971 15.90 -7.18 3.27
C GLU A 971 16.30 -8.41 4.10
N ILE A 972 17.26 -8.28 5.03
CA ILE A 972 17.58 -9.37 5.98
C ILE A 972 16.42 -9.64 6.94
N LYS A 973 15.79 -8.62 7.53
CA LYS A 973 14.61 -8.75 8.41
C LYS A 973 13.47 -9.46 7.65
N LYS A 974 13.15 -9.01 6.42
CA LYS A 974 12.15 -9.62 5.51
C LYS A 974 12.48 -11.09 5.20
N PHE A 975 13.72 -11.38 4.79
CA PHE A 975 14.15 -12.75 4.46
C PHE A 975 14.07 -13.70 5.66
N MET A 976 14.53 -13.27 6.84
CA MET A 976 14.41 -14.04 8.08
C MET A 976 12.95 -14.30 8.45
N LYS A 977 12.09 -13.29 8.33
CA LYS A 977 10.64 -13.37 8.60
C LYS A 977 9.95 -14.35 7.64
N LYS A 978 10.16 -14.19 6.33
CA LYS A 978 9.63 -15.10 5.29
C LYS A 978 10.04 -16.55 5.52
N ARG A 979 11.29 -16.80 5.94
CA ARG A 979 11.82 -18.13 6.27
C ARG A 979 11.30 -18.69 7.60
N GLY A 980 10.86 -17.84 8.52
CA GLY A 980 10.21 -18.22 9.77
C GLY A 980 8.68 -18.38 9.68
N MET A 981 8.06 -17.85 8.62
CA MET A 981 6.62 -17.76 8.36
C MET A 981 6.23 -18.37 7.01
N GLU A 982 6.78 -19.53 6.65
CA GLU A 982 6.29 -20.29 5.49
C GLU A 982 4.87 -20.82 5.78
N LEU A 983 3.83 -20.05 5.40
CA LEU A 983 2.44 -20.53 5.42
C LEU A 983 2.28 -21.70 4.43
N THR A 984 1.34 -22.59 4.73
CA THR A 984 1.13 -23.82 3.96
C THR A 984 0.11 -23.64 2.84
N GLY A 985 0.51 -22.97 1.75
CA GLY A 985 -0.33 -22.82 0.55
C GLY A 985 0.37 -22.08 -0.60
N ASN A 986 -0.07 -22.32 -1.83
CA ASN A 986 0.26 -21.52 -3.02
C ASN A 986 -0.86 -20.48 -3.31
N GLU A 987 -1.54 -20.03 -2.26
CA GLU A 987 -2.70 -19.13 -2.35
C GLU A 987 -2.24 -17.67 -2.38
N VAL A 988 -3.03 -16.81 -3.04
CA VAL A 988 -2.75 -15.37 -3.11
C VAL A 988 -3.03 -14.74 -1.74
N LYS A 989 -2.02 -14.10 -1.15
CA LYS A 989 -2.15 -13.49 0.18
C LYS A 989 -3.06 -12.25 0.14
N PRO A 990 -3.99 -12.11 1.09
CA PRO A 990 -4.80 -10.89 1.20
C PRO A 990 -3.98 -9.69 1.71
N ARG A 991 -4.49 -8.49 1.46
CA ARG A 991 -3.90 -7.17 1.77
C ARG A 991 -3.34 -7.08 3.19
N TRP A 992 -4.11 -7.54 4.19
CA TRP A 992 -3.70 -7.53 5.59
C TRP A 992 -2.57 -8.51 5.93
N GLU A 993 -2.43 -9.63 5.20
CA GLU A 993 -1.26 -10.52 5.37
C GLU A 993 -0.02 -9.95 4.68
N LEU A 994 -0.18 -9.31 3.52
CA LEU A 994 0.91 -8.62 2.84
C LEU A 994 1.48 -7.49 3.71
N ASP A 995 0.62 -6.67 4.31
CA ASP A 995 1.05 -5.62 5.24
C ASP A 995 1.49 -6.16 6.61
N TYR A 996 1.01 -7.34 7.03
CA TYR A 996 1.60 -8.03 8.18
C TYR A 996 3.04 -8.46 7.92
N ASP A 997 3.38 -8.91 6.71
CA ASP A 997 4.73 -9.32 6.31
C ASP A 997 5.71 -8.13 6.22
N LEU A 998 5.24 -6.90 5.98
CA LEU A 998 6.05 -5.68 6.04
C LEU A 998 6.66 -5.43 7.45
N LEU A 999 7.67 -4.55 7.49
CA LEU A 999 8.39 -4.20 8.71
C LEU A 999 7.59 -3.21 9.57
N GLU A 1000 7.82 -3.22 10.87
CA GLU A 1000 7.27 -2.19 11.74
C GLU A 1000 7.96 -0.84 11.47
N ASN A 1001 7.20 0.26 11.57
CA ASN A 1001 7.73 1.60 11.36
C ASN A 1001 8.29 2.11 12.69
N GLU A 1002 9.62 2.22 12.79
CA GLU A 1002 10.33 2.61 14.02
C GLU A 1002 10.22 4.14 14.31
N GLY A 1003 9.55 4.90 13.43
CA GLY A 1003 9.26 6.33 13.59
C GLY A 1003 10.38 7.26 13.10
N LEU A 1004 10.06 8.55 12.95
CA LEU A 1004 10.97 9.56 12.36
C LEU A 1004 12.10 10.02 13.29
N PHE A 1005 12.17 9.53 14.53
CA PHE A 1005 13.14 10.03 15.52
C PHE A 1005 14.59 9.77 15.09
N GLY A 1006 14.87 8.60 14.52
CA GLY A 1006 16.20 8.26 13.99
C GLY A 1006 16.61 9.17 12.84
N GLU A 1007 15.68 9.43 11.93
CA GLU A 1007 15.93 10.13 10.66
C GLU A 1007 16.21 11.63 10.90
N TYR A 1008 15.43 12.28 11.79
CA TYR A 1008 15.76 13.63 12.25
C TYR A 1008 17.10 13.67 13.01
N LEU A 1009 17.39 12.68 13.88
CA LEU A 1009 18.66 12.63 14.61
C LEU A 1009 19.87 12.51 13.68
N GLU A 1010 19.76 11.68 12.62
CA GLU A 1010 20.75 11.53 11.54
C GLU A 1010 21.06 12.89 10.91
N MET A 1011 20.02 13.57 10.39
CA MET A 1011 20.14 14.82 9.66
C MET A 1011 20.56 16.02 10.52
N VAL A 1012 20.15 16.07 11.78
CA VAL A 1012 20.53 17.13 12.74
C VAL A 1012 21.98 16.97 13.21
N ILE A 1013 22.46 15.74 13.41
CA ILE A 1013 23.88 15.48 13.67
C ILE A 1013 24.72 15.82 12.41
N GLN A 1014 24.21 15.53 11.20
CA GLN A 1014 24.83 15.95 9.95
C GLN A 1014 24.95 17.49 9.84
N PHE A 1015 23.89 18.24 10.19
CA PHE A 1015 23.91 19.71 10.27
C PHE A 1015 24.96 20.21 11.27
N GLY A 1016 25.13 19.50 12.40
CA GLY A 1016 26.20 19.76 13.38
C GLY A 1016 27.61 19.59 12.79
N PHE A 1017 27.89 18.51 12.05
CA PHE A 1017 29.19 18.35 11.36
C PHE A 1017 29.44 19.46 10.33
N ILE A 1018 28.42 19.82 9.56
CA ILE A 1018 28.48 20.88 8.53
C ILE A 1018 28.78 22.25 9.14
N THR A 1019 28.14 22.61 10.25
CA THR A 1019 28.19 23.97 10.79
C THR A 1019 29.33 24.16 11.80
N ILE A 1020 29.48 23.27 12.78
CA ILE A 1020 30.37 23.47 13.94
C ILE A 1020 31.85 23.45 13.56
N PHE A 1021 32.23 22.74 12.50
CA PHE A 1021 33.63 22.50 12.12
C PHE A 1021 33.99 22.90 10.68
N VAL A 1022 33.17 23.74 10.04
CA VAL A 1022 33.31 24.04 8.61
C VAL A 1022 34.65 24.67 8.23
N ALA A 1023 35.25 25.43 9.14
CA ALA A 1023 36.59 26.00 8.99
C ALA A 1023 37.70 24.95 8.81
N ALA A 1024 37.48 23.69 9.21
CA ALA A 1024 38.42 22.59 9.04
C ALA A 1024 38.16 21.77 7.76
N PHE A 1025 36.93 21.68 7.27
CA PHE A 1025 36.57 20.81 6.13
C PHE A 1025 35.56 21.49 5.18
N PRO A 1026 36.03 22.34 4.23
CA PRO A 1026 35.13 23.12 3.37
C PRO A 1026 34.19 22.30 2.49
N LEU A 1027 34.57 21.04 2.19
CA LEU A 1027 33.78 20.11 1.38
C LEU A 1027 32.62 19.44 2.14
N ALA A 1028 32.46 19.65 3.46
CA ALA A 1028 31.39 19.00 4.23
C ALA A 1028 30.00 19.19 3.59
N PRO A 1029 29.57 20.39 3.14
CA PRO A 1029 28.26 20.55 2.52
C PRO A 1029 28.13 19.85 1.17
N PHE A 1030 29.21 19.60 0.43
CA PHE A 1030 29.15 18.84 -0.83
C PHE A 1030 28.82 17.36 -0.55
N PHE A 1031 29.48 16.75 0.44
CA PHE A 1031 29.16 15.38 0.84
C PHE A 1031 27.78 15.26 1.51
N ALA A 1032 27.34 16.27 2.26
CA ALA A 1032 25.98 16.35 2.80
C ALA A 1032 24.91 16.45 1.71
N LEU A 1033 25.10 17.34 0.73
CA LEU A 1033 24.18 17.49 -0.41
C LEU A 1033 24.08 16.18 -1.20
N ALA A 1034 25.22 15.54 -1.46
CA ALA A 1034 25.27 14.24 -2.11
C ALA A 1034 24.53 13.17 -1.30
N ASN A 1035 24.66 13.17 0.03
CA ASN A 1035 23.90 12.26 0.88
C ASN A 1035 22.39 12.50 0.79
N ASN A 1036 21.92 13.70 1.12
CA ASN A 1036 20.49 13.99 1.23
C ASN A 1036 19.71 13.67 -0.07
N ILE A 1037 20.35 13.80 -1.24
CA ILE A 1037 19.75 13.45 -2.54
C ILE A 1037 19.45 11.94 -2.64
N PHE A 1038 20.27 11.08 -2.04
CA PHE A 1038 19.97 9.66 -1.86
C PHE A 1038 19.04 9.43 -0.67
N GLU A 1039 19.29 10.07 0.48
CA GLU A 1039 18.51 9.91 1.72
C GLU A 1039 17.02 10.09 1.48
N ILE A 1040 16.61 11.21 0.86
CA ILE A 1040 15.21 11.51 0.50
C ILE A 1040 14.55 10.35 -0.25
N ARG A 1041 15.31 9.63 -1.08
CA ARG A 1041 14.79 8.51 -1.88
C ARG A 1041 14.77 7.22 -1.09
N ILE A 1042 15.83 6.89 -0.34
CA ILE A 1042 15.87 5.70 0.53
C ILE A 1042 14.77 5.79 1.58
N ASP A 1043 14.61 6.93 2.26
CA ASP A 1043 13.53 7.21 3.22
C ASP A 1043 12.14 6.97 2.59
N SER A 1044 11.91 7.52 1.39
CA SER A 1044 10.62 7.39 0.70
C SER A 1044 10.34 5.97 0.20
N ASP A 1045 11.37 5.23 -0.24
CA ASP A 1045 11.27 3.84 -0.69
C ASP A 1045 10.98 2.92 0.51
N LYS A 1046 11.72 3.12 1.62
CA LYS A 1046 11.52 2.50 2.93
C LYS A 1046 10.07 2.67 3.42
N ILE A 1047 9.55 3.89 3.43
CA ILE A 1047 8.21 4.20 3.96
C ILE A 1047 7.08 3.79 3.00
N VAL A 1048 7.31 3.76 1.68
CA VAL A 1048 6.28 3.35 0.69
C VAL A 1048 6.22 1.83 0.47
N ASN A 1049 7.35 1.12 0.49
CA ASN A 1049 7.45 -0.29 0.08
C ASN A 1049 7.80 -1.27 1.21
N ASP A 1050 8.57 -0.87 2.22
CA ASP A 1050 9.21 -1.80 3.17
C ASP A 1050 8.58 -1.81 4.57
N CYS A 1051 8.22 -0.63 5.07
CA CYS A 1051 7.52 -0.46 6.33
C CYS A 1051 6.00 -0.56 6.15
N ARG A 1052 5.34 -1.03 7.21
CA ARG A 1052 3.91 -0.83 7.45
C ARG A 1052 3.59 0.65 7.50
N ARG A 1053 2.37 0.99 7.10
CA ARG A 1053 1.85 2.34 7.16
C ARG A 1053 1.78 2.81 8.62
N PRO A 1054 2.41 3.95 8.96
CA PRO A 1054 2.26 4.58 10.26
C PRO A 1054 0.87 5.22 10.39
N VAL A 1055 0.44 5.47 11.63
CA VAL A 1055 -0.77 6.25 11.91
C VAL A 1055 -0.52 7.72 11.55
N ALA A 1056 -1.49 8.36 10.89
CA ALA A 1056 -1.38 9.74 10.45
C ALA A 1056 -1.50 10.72 11.62
N HIS A 1057 -0.38 11.03 12.27
CA HIS A 1057 -0.31 12.05 13.31
C HIS A 1057 -0.24 13.47 12.74
N ARG A 1058 -0.96 14.39 13.38
CA ARG A 1058 -0.82 15.84 13.16
C ARG A 1058 0.49 16.32 13.79
N ALA A 1059 1.10 17.33 13.18
CA ALA A 1059 2.22 18.11 13.72
C ALA A 1059 2.18 19.49 13.05
N GLN A 1060 2.41 20.58 13.78
CA GLN A 1060 2.40 21.94 13.22
C GLN A 1060 3.79 22.38 12.72
N ASP A 1061 4.85 21.84 13.33
CA ASP A 1061 6.26 22.15 13.05
C ASP A 1061 7.13 20.88 13.15
N ILE A 1062 8.45 21.05 13.15
CA ILE A 1062 9.41 19.96 13.42
C ILE A 1062 9.67 19.72 14.93
N GLY A 1063 8.89 20.30 15.83
CA GLY A 1063 9.05 20.21 17.28
C GLY A 1063 10.38 20.77 17.81
N ILE A 1064 10.88 20.20 18.90
CA ILE A 1064 12.13 20.61 19.57
C ILE A 1064 13.36 20.62 18.63
N TRP A 1065 13.32 19.93 17.49
CA TRP A 1065 14.39 19.94 16.51
C TRP A 1065 14.72 21.34 16.00
N PHE A 1066 13.76 22.27 15.88
CA PHE A 1066 14.06 23.66 15.53
C PHE A 1066 14.90 24.36 16.60
N THR A 1067 14.54 24.17 17.88
CA THR A 1067 15.29 24.71 19.03
C THR A 1067 16.70 24.11 19.11
N ILE A 1068 16.83 22.82 18.82
CA ILE A 1068 18.13 22.13 18.74
C ILE A 1068 18.99 22.70 17.60
N LEU A 1069 18.43 22.85 16.39
CA LEU A 1069 19.13 23.42 15.23
C LEU A 1069 19.57 24.87 15.48
N SER A 1070 18.72 25.70 16.08
CA SER A 1070 19.05 27.08 16.48
C SER A 1070 20.19 27.12 17.49
N SER A 1071 20.20 26.19 18.46
CA SER A 1071 21.26 26.05 19.47
C SER A 1071 22.58 25.58 18.85
N VAL A 1072 22.52 24.63 17.92
CA VAL A 1072 23.69 24.15 17.14
C VAL A 1072 24.26 25.26 16.26
N ALA A 1073 23.42 26.06 15.59
CA ALA A 1073 23.87 27.20 14.78
C ALA A 1073 24.59 28.26 15.63
N LYS A 1074 24.06 28.58 16.83
CA LYS A 1074 24.71 29.50 17.78
C LYS A 1074 26.06 28.96 18.28
N LEU A 1075 26.12 27.67 18.62
CA LEU A 1075 27.37 27.00 19.00
C LEU A 1075 28.38 26.95 17.84
N ALA A 1076 27.93 26.84 16.59
CA ALA A 1076 28.78 26.82 15.41
C ALA A 1076 29.51 28.15 15.15
N VAL A 1077 28.87 29.30 15.41
CA VAL A 1077 29.53 30.62 15.33
C VAL A 1077 30.73 30.66 16.28
N ILE A 1078 30.51 30.26 17.54
CA ILE A 1078 31.55 30.23 18.59
C ILE A 1078 32.65 29.22 18.21
N SER A 1079 32.28 27.99 17.83
CA SER A 1079 33.23 26.94 17.44
C SER A 1079 34.13 27.36 16.28
N ASN A 1080 33.57 27.92 15.20
CA ASN A 1080 34.37 28.39 14.07
C ASN A 1080 35.32 29.54 14.47
N ALA A 1081 34.88 30.46 15.32
CA ALA A 1081 35.74 31.52 15.86
C ALA A 1081 36.95 30.93 16.62
N PHE A 1082 36.71 29.96 17.51
CA PHE A 1082 37.77 29.26 18.25
C PHE A 1082 38.67 28.40 17.35
N LEU A 1083 38.13 27.74 16.32
CA LEU A 1083 38.93 26.97 15.35
C LEU A 1083 39.90 27.86 14.57
N ILE A 1084 39.41 29.00 14.04
CA ILE A 1084 40.23 29.97 13.30
C ILE A 1084 41.25 30.63 14.23
N ALA A 1085 40.87 30.93 15.48
CA ALA A 1085 41.77 31.57 16.42
C ALA A 1085 42.84 30.61 16.97
N PHE A 1086 42.49 29.40 17.40
CA PHE A 1086 43.39 28.52 18.16
C PHE A 1086 43.94 27.31 17.38
N THR A 1087 43.26 26.86 16.32
CA THR A 1087 43.57 25.59 15.64
C THR A 1087 44.18 25.79 14.25
N SER A 1088 43.74 26.82 13.52
CA SER A 1088 44.33 27.34 12.26
C SER A 1088 45.66 28.08 12.50
N GLN A 1089 46.51 28.16 11.46
CA GLN A 1089 47.71 29.02 11.46
C GLN A 1089 47.46 30.45 10.93
N PHE A 1090 46.21 30.81 10.60
CA PHE A 1090 45.86 32.10 9.99
C PHE A 1090 46.32 33.32 10.81
N LEU A 1091 45.89 33.45 12.07
CA LEU A 1091 46.27 34.62 12.90
C LEU A 1091 47.79 34.72 13.19
N PRO A 1092 48.52 33.62 13.47
CA PRO A 1092 49.99 33.66 13.52
C PRO A 1092 50.65 34.20 12.24
N LYS A 1093 50.21 33.75 11.06
CA LYS A 1093 50.72 34.20 9.75
C LYS A 1093 50.40 35.69 9.51
N LEU A 1094 49.17 36.11 9.84
CA LEU A 1094 48.71 37.50 9.74
C LEU A 1094 49.54 38.44 10.65
N LEU A 1095 49.77 38.06 11.91
CA LEU A 1095 50.55 38.87 12.84
C LEU A 1095 52.02 38.97 12.41
N TYR A 1096 52.63 37.89 11.92
CA TYR A 1096 53.98 37.93 11.34
C TYR A 1096 54.06 38.89 10.14
N ARG A 1097 53.09 38.79 9.20
CA ARG A 1097 53.00 39.65 8.01
C ARG A 1097 52.86 41.13 8.36
N GLY A 1098 52.20 41.46 9.47
CA GLY A 1098 51.95 42.84 9.91
C GLY A 1098 52.93 43.41 10.96
N SER A 1099 53.81 42.61 11.57
CA SER A 1099 54.68 43.08 12.68
C SER A 1099 56.13 42.58 12.66
N VAL A 1100 56.50 41.66 11.76
CA VAL A 1100 57.85 41.08 11.68
C VAL A 1100 58.40 41.11 10.25
N SER A 1101 57.58 40.81 9.25
CA SER A 1101 57.98 40.82 7.84
C SER A 1101 58.12 42.24 7.30
N THR A 1102 59.32 42.61 6.84
CA THR A 1102 59.61 43.92 6.21
C THR A 1102 58.89 44.09 4.88
N ASP A 1103 58.76 42.98 4.14
CA ASP A 1103 58.34 42.97 2.74
C ASP A 1103 56.85 42.59 2.60
N GLY A 1104 56.16 42.39 3.74
CA GLY A 1104 54.78 41.89 3.76
C GLY A 1104 54.61 40.47 3.19
N SER A 1105 55.69 39.68 3.13
CA SER A 1105 55.69 38.28 2.68
C SER A 1105 55.67 37.30 3.85
N LEU A 1106 55.38 36.01 3.59
CA LEU A 1106 55.45 34.93 4.59
C LEU A 1106 56.80 34.21 4.62
N GLN A 1107 57.82 34.69 3.89
CA GLN A 1107 59.16 34.10 3.92
C GLN A 1107 59.80 34.27 5.31
N GLY A 1108 60.50 33.23 5.77
CA GLY A 1108 61.08 33.14 7.11
C GLY A 1108 60.09 32.81 8.22
N PHE A 1109 58.78 32.73 7.94
CA PHE A 1109 57.76 32.45 8.96
C PHE A 1109 58.02 31.12 9.67
N THR A 1110 58.37 30.07 8.93
CA THR A 1110 58.62 28.74 9.51
C THR A 1110 59.85 28.76 10.41
N ASN A 1111 60.94 29.41 9.98
CA ASN A 1111 62.12 29.61 10.83
C ASN A 1111 61.82 30.43 12.10
N PHE A 1112 60.95 31.45 12.02
CA PHE A 1112 60.50 32.26 13.16
C PHE A 1112 59.55 31.50 14.11
N SER A 1113 58.70 30.61 13.59
CA SER A 1113 57.69 29.86 14.35
C SER A 1113 58.23 28.70 15.19
N LEU A 1114 59.53 28.42 15.07
CA LEU A 1114 60.20 27.31 15.75
C LEU A 1114 61.12 27.82 16.87
N ALA A 1115 60.85 27.39 18.10
CA ALA A 1115 61.76 27.59 19.24
C ALA A 1115 62.83 26.49 19.27
N TRP A 1116 64.00 26.83 19.82
CA TRP A 1116 65.03 25.86 20.20
C TRP A 1116 64.71 25.25 21.58
N ALA A 1117 64.96 23.95 21.73
CA ALA A 1117 64.92 23.28 23.03
C ALA A 1117 65.94 23.90 24.01
N PRO A 1118 65.61 24.08 25.31
CA PRO A 1118 66.56 24.55 26.30
C PRO A 1118 67.78 23.64 26.43
N GLU A 1119 68.93 24.20 26.82
CA GLU A 1119 70.17 23.42 26.98
C GLU A 1119 70.00 22.29 28.00
N ASN A 1120 70.59 21.13 27.69
CA ASN A 1120 70.48 19.88 28.47
C ASN A 1120 69.08 19.24 28.55
N SER A 1121 68.09 19.69 27.76
CA SER A 1121 66.72 19.10 27.77
C SER A 1121 66.50 17.90 26.84
N THR A 1122 67.39 17.68 25.86
CA THR A 1122 67.37 16.55 24.88
C THR A 1122 68.80 16.14 24.54
N SER A 1123 69.01 14.89 24.06
CA SER A 1123 70.38 14.41 23.75
C SER A 1123 71.03 15.08 22.53
N GLN A 1124 70.22 15.72 21.68
CA GLN A 1124 70.69 16.51 20.53
C GLN A 1124 69.92 17.84 20.47
N PRO A 1125 70.54 18.93 19.97
CA PRO A 1125 69.87 20.22 19.82
C PRO A 1125 68.76 20.12 18.77
N CYS A 1126 67.53 20.43 19.18
CA CYS A 1126 66.33 20.25 18.37
C CYS A 1126 65.38 21.44 18.49
N ARG A 1127 64.41 21.53 17.57
CA ARG A 1127 63.37 22.57 17.55
C ARG A 1127 61.97 22.02 17.81
N TYR A 1128 61.09 22.89 18.30
CA TYR A 1128 59.66 22.62 18.51
C TYR A 1128 58.80 23.84 18.17
N ILE A 1129 57.51 23.61 17.95
CA ILE A 1129 56.55 24.66 17.54
C ILE A 1129 56.00 25.36 18.79
N ASP A 1130 56.69 26.41 19.25
CA ASP A 1130 56.16 27.37 20.24
C ASP A 1130 56.89 28.73 20.08
N PHE A 1131 56.30 29.80 20.60
CA PHE A 1131 56.87 31.14 20.58
C PHE A 1131 57.68 31.43 21.85
N ARG A 1132 58.68 30.59 22.11
CA ARG A 1132 59.61 30.71 23.25
C ARG A 1132 61.01 31.13 22.85
N ASP A 1133 61.71 31.76 23.79
CA ASP A 1133 63.16 31.98 23.75
C ASP A 1133 63.91 30.74 24.26
N PRO A 1134 65.23 30.59 24.03
CA PRO A 1134 66.00 29.39 24.40
C PRO A 1134 65.93 29.05 25.89
N ASP A 1135 65.77 30.05 26.76
CA ASP A 1135 65.60 29.90 28.21
C ASP A 1135 64.24 29.31 28.62
N GLY A 1136 63.37 28.97 27.66
CA GLY A 1136 62.01 28.44 27.87
C GLY A 1136 60.96 29.50 28.20
N THR A 1137 61.34 30.78 28.29
CA THR A 1137 60.45 31.92 28.52
C THR A 1137 59.60 32.24 27.28
N LEU A 1138 58.40 32.83 27.48
CA LEU A 1138 57.47 33.17 26.39
C LEU A 1138 57.80 34.53 25.77
N LYS A 1139 58.01 34.57 24.45
CA LYS A 1139 58.32 35.79 23.69
C LYS A 1139 57.18 36.81 23.79
N LYS A 1140 57.50 38.11 23.68
CA LYS A 1140 56.49 39.18 23.56
C LYS A 1140 55.47 38.93 22.42
N PHE A 1141 55.91 38.29 21.33
CA PHE A 1141 55.04 37.88 20.22
C PHE A 1141 53.92 36.93 20.64
N TYR A 1142 54.18 36.01 21.59
CA TYR A 1142 53.16 35.09 22.12
C TYR A 1142 51.99 35.85 22.74
N TRP A 1143 52.29 36.84 23.59
CA TRP A 1143 51.26 37.62 24.29
C TRP A 1143 50.45 38.52 23.34
N HIS A 1144 51.10 39.13 22.34
CA HIS A 1144 50.39 39.83 21.27
C HIS A 1144 49.50 38.88 20.46
N LEU A 1145 49.98 37.67 20.15
CA LEU A 1145 49.22 36.66 19.43
C LEU A 1145 48.00 36.16 20.23
N VAL A 1146 48.15 35.89 21.54
CA VAL A 1146 47.02 35.51 22.41
C VAL A 1146 45.99 36.64 22.51
N THR A 1147 46.46 37.90 22.64
CA THR A 1147 45.57 39.07 22.64
C THR A 1147 44.79 39.18 21.33
N LEU A 1148 45.46 39.03 20.17
CA LEU A 1148 44.83 39.04 18.86
C LEU A 1148 43.82 37.89 18.68
N LYS A 1149 44.13 36.68 19.17
CA LYS A 1149 43.23 35.52 19.14
C LYS A 1149 41.94 35.79 19.92
N LEU A 1150 42.04 36.31 21.14
CA LEU A 1150 40.87 36.63 21.96
C LEU A 1150 40.04 37.78 21.37
N ALA A 1151 40.69 38.85 20.89
CA ALA A 1151 40.02 39.95 20.22
C ALA A 1151 39.28 39.50 18.95
N PHE A 1152 39.90 38.62 18.15
CA PHE A 1152 39.29 38.05 16.95
C PHE A 1152 38.03 37.24 17.29
N VAL A 1153 38.07 36.37 18.30
CA VAL A 1153 36.89 35.58 18.72
C VAL A 1153 35.73 36.50 19.11
N ILE A 1154 35.99 37.47 19.99
CA ILE A 1154 34.96 38.42 20.46
C ILE A 1154 34.36 39.20 19.28
N MET A 1155 35.19 39.72 18.37
CA MET A 1155 34.72 40.43 17.17
C MET A 1155 33.89 39.55 16.25
N PHE A 1156 34.37 38.35 15.92
CA PHE A 1156 33.70 37.41 15.02
C PHE A 1156 32.31 37.03 15.55
N GLU A 1157 32.24 36.66 16.83
CA GLU A 1157 31.01 36.33 17.55
C GLU A 1157 30.01 37.49 17.54
N HIS A 1158 30.42 38.67 18.01
CA HIS A 1158 29.53 39.81 18.16
C HIS A 1158 29.06 40.38 16.81
N ILE A 1159 29.90 40.38 15.77
CA ILE A 1159 29.50 40.82 14.42
C ILE A 1159 28.41 39.89 13.87
N ILE A 1160 28.61 38.57 13.94
CA ILE A 1160 27.66 37.61 13.39
C ILE A 1160 26.35 37.65 14.19
N PHE A 1161 26.39 37.58 15.52
CA PHE A 1161 25.16 37.63 16.33
C PHE A 1161 24.40 38.97 16.20
N SER A 1162 25.08 40.11 16.08
CA SER A 1162 24.42 41.41 15.86
C SER A 1162 23.70 41.47 14.50
N VAL A 1163 24.33 40.95 13.44
CA VAL A 1163 23.71 40.89 12.11
C VAL A 1163 22.57 39.86 12.08
N SER A 1164 22.72 38.70 12.74
CA SER A 1164 21.65 37.71 12.89
C SER A 1164 20.41 38.29 13.58
N HIS A 1165 20.59 39.01 14.70
CA HIS A 1165 19.46 39.65 15.37
C HIS A 1165 18.87 40.83 14.57
N LEU A 1166 19.68 41.53 13.77
CA LEU A 1166 19.17 42.52 12.83
C LEU A 1166 18.30 41.88 11.72
N ILE A 1167 18.61 40.66 11.27
CA ILE A 1167 17.80 39.92 10.29
C ILE A 1167 16.45 39.51 10.90
N ASP A 1168 16.48 38.93 12.10
CA ASP A 1168 15.32 38.59 12.94
C ASP A 1168 14.39 39.80 13.15
N MET A 1169 14.94 40.99 13.48
CA MET A 1169 14.16 42.24 13.56
C MET A 1169 13.62 42.79 12.22
N LEU A 1170 14.19 42.40 11.07
CA LEU A 1170 13.81 42.93 9.75
C LEU A 1170 12.91 41.99 8.93
N VAL A 1171 12.86 40.69 9.26
CA VAL A 1171 12.18 39.67 8.45
C VAL A 1171 11.05 39.03 9.26
N PRO A 1172 9.78 39.40 9.04
CA PRO A 1172 8.67 38.89 9.84
C PRO A 1172 8.40 37.40 9.58
N ASP A 1173 8.18 36.67 10.68
CA ASP A 1173 7.88 35.23 10.74
C ASP A 1173 6.71 34.81 9.84
N ILE A 1174 5.64 35.59 9.84
CA ILE A 1174 4.50 35.38 8.95
C ILE A 1174 4.76 36.17 7.65
N PRO A 1175 4.82 35.51 6.47
CA PRO A 1175 4.88 36.21 5.19
C PRO A 1175 3.64 37.10 5.00
N GLY A 1176 3.81 38.36 4.57
CA GLY A 1176 2.69 39.32 4.50
C GLY A 1176 1.47 38.85 3.68
N GLY A 1177 1.69 38.18 2.55
CA GLY A 1177 0.57 37.59 1.77
C GLY A 1177 -0.13 36.41 2.45
N LEU A 1178 0.54 35.72 3.40
CA LEU A 1178 -0.07 34.70 4.24
C LEU A 1178 -0.94 35.36 5.33
N ASP A 1179 -0.41 36.39 5.99
CA ASP A 1179 -1.13 37.21 6.97
C ASP A 1179 -2.40 37.85 6.37
N GLU A 1180 -2.32 38.40 5.16
CA GLU A 1180 -3.49 38.88 4.41
C GLU A 1180 -4.51 37.77 4.11
N THR A 1181 -4.06 36.55 3.83
CA THR A 1181 -4.95 35.41 3.54
C THR A 1181 -5.64 34.92 4.81
N ILE A 1182 -4.90 34.74 5.91
CA ILE A 1182 -5.43 34.41 7.25
C ILE A 1182 -6.50 35.44 7.66
N LYS A 1183 -6.20 36.74 7.52
CA LYS A 1183 -7.14 37.81 7.85
C LYS A 1183 -8.39 37.82 6.97
N ARG A 1184 -8.24 37.53 5.67
CA ARG A 1184 -9.36 37.41 4.71
C ARG A 1184 -10.26 36.22 5.05
N GLU A 1185 -9.68 35.06 5.34
CA GLU A 1185 -10.42 33.85 5.68
C GLU A 1185 -11.09 33.95 7.07
N ALA A 1186 -10.43 34.52 8.07
CA ALA A 1186 -11.04 34.82 9.37
C ALA A 1186 -12.21 35.83 9.24
N TYR A 1187 -12.08 36.84 8.37
CA TYR A 1187 -13.18 37.75 8.05
C TYR A 1187 -14.35 37.03 7.38
N GLN A 1188 -14.09 36.17 6.38
CA GLN A 1188 -15.13 35.39 5.70
C GLN A 1188 -15.83 34.40 6.65
N ALA A 1189 -15.08 33.70 7.51
CA ALA A 1189 -15.64 32.85 8.57
C ALA A 1189 -16.59 33.64 9.49
N LYS A 1190 -16.17 34.84 9.92
CA LYS A 1190 -16.97 35.73 10.76
C LYS A 1190 -18.22 36.23 10.05
N GLN A 1191 -18.11 36.59 8.76
CA GLN A 1191 -19.26 36.99 7.94
C GLN A 1191 -20.28 35.86 7.83
N ILE A 1192 -19.84 34.65 7.42
CA ILE A 1192 -20.66 33.43 7.33
C ILE A 1192 -21.39 33.14 8.65
N MET A 1193 -20.69 33.24 9.78
CA MET A 1193 -21.32 33.06 11.10
C MET A 1193 -22.31 34.18 11.46
N SER A 1194 -22.05 35.43 11.04
CA SER A 1194 -22.96 36.56 11.29
C SER A 1194 -24.26 36.48 10.46
N GLU A 1195 -24.17 36.05 9.19
CA GLU A 1195 -25.33 35.85 8.31
C GLU A 1195 -26.27 34.78 8.91
N HIS A 1196 -25.72 33.66 9.38
CA HIS A 1196 -26.49 32.62 10.06
C HIS A 1196 -27.23 33.14 11.32
N HIS A 1197 -26.62 34.02 12.10
CA HIS A 1197 -27.29 34.62 13.27
C HIS A 1197 -28.35 35.66 12.85
N GLY A 1198 -28.10 36.42 11.77
CA GLY A 1198 -29.09 37.34 11.20
C GLY A 1198 -30.36 36.62 10.73
N TYR A 1199 -30.22 35.47 10.06
CA TYR A 1199 -31.37 34.65 9.64
C TYR A 1199 -32.17 34.08 10.82
N MET A 1200 -31.52 33.64 11.91
CA MET A 1200 -32.26 33.22 13.11
C MET A 1200 -32.92 34.40 13.85
N GLY A 1201 -32.29 35.58 13.85
CA GLY A 1201 -32.93 36.80 14.38
C GLY A 1201 -34.19 37.18 13.59
N ALA A 1202 -34.15 37.04 12.26
CA ALA A 1202 -35.30 37.29 11.40
C ALA A 1202 -36.44 36.28 11.57
N SER A 1203 -36.14 35.00 11.85
CA SER A 1203 -37.21 34.01 12.13
C SER A 1203 -37.91 34.29 13.45
N TYR A 1204 -37.19 34.62 14.52
CA TYR A 1204 -37.81 35.01 15.80
C TYR A 1204 -38.63 36.31 15.67
N SER A 1205 -38.18 37.27 14.86
CA SER A 1205 -38.94 38.49 14.54
C SER A 1205 -40.23 38.24 13.73
N SER A 1206 -40.50 37.01 13.30
CA SER A 1206 -41.72 36.65 12.56
C SER A 1206 -42.83 36.13 13.49
N ASP A 1207 -42.49 35.50 14.62
CA ASP A 1207 -43.46 34.93 15.56
C ASP A 1207 -44.06 35.98 16.52
N ASP A 1208 -43.34 37.09 16.80
CA ASP A 1208 -43.86 38.19 17.64
C ASP A 1208 -45.16 38.81 17.05
N TYR A 1209 -45.34 38.78 15.72
CA TYR A 1209 -46.57 39.26 15.07
C TYR A 1209 -47.79 38.34 15.27
N LEU A 1210 -47.61 37.13 15.83
CA LEU A 1210 -48.70 36.23 16.22
C LEU A 1210 -49.10 36.37 17.70
N LEU A 1211 -48.35 37.14 18.51
CA LEU A 1211 -48.65 37.40 19.92
C LEU A 1211 -49.41 38.71 20.16
N GLU A 1212 -49.44 39.65 19.20
CA GLU A 1212 -50.26 40.88 19.28
C GLU A 1212 -51.71 40.71 18.76
N LEU A 1213 -52.18 39.48 18.53
CA LEU A 1213 -53.54 39.17 18.08
C LEU A 1213 -54.41 38.39 19.10
N GLU A 1214 -53.90 38.13 20.31
CA GLU A 1214 -54.67 37.66 21.48
C GLU A 1214 -54.57 38.63 22.67
N ALA A 1215 -54.83 39.92 22.41
CA ALA A 1215 -54.85 41.02 23.40
C ALA A 1215 -56.10 41.91 23.26
#